data_AF-A0A6I9WAX8-F1
#
_entry.id   AF-A0A6I9WAX8-F1
#
_cell.length_a   1.000
_cell.length_b   1.000
_cell.length_c   1.000
_cell.angle_alpha   90.00
_cell.angle_beta   90.00
_cell.angle_gamma   90.00
#
_symmetry.space_group_name_H-M   'P 1'
#
loop_
_entity.id
_entity.type
_entity.pdbx_description
1 polymer ?
#
loop_
_entity_poly.entity_id
_entity_poly.type
_entity_poly.pdbx_seq_one_letter_code
_entity_poly.pdbx_strand_id
1 'polypeptide(L)'
;MSCSDELLPTHLRIAEGINWADKGAIASGWINTMRISSKNEFVRNMSKLKFELCDDIDAAELGENDYIFDPVCPKMINLHDRAREKLAVSDLVRDHRFVFLERSLCLGAAALAQAIRVTRLCGPVILTHSIAPRHTGYLAGLLADIEDAGRLLAFDAGNRRCEYEAYLTTLGVTLQQCRIFSEKYTSAPSSVELERATVVLATPPCSYTGIRDVVDLAVARGGDTNLLESLTSDTADGIKQSRALLAEQFSTLKYALTRPNIQFLIYEVHTILPSETMEMIRQVVEYANQLATEKYIREHPPKRKTLSKETSGKFSKTIKTGTNCKQEQSQKHWEDQSPHQTQHEQMFLYKQEDEEENDKLLDATDVVIPNSDLFEMGTLDEIYGEDNECMLDPGCFIAIIKRKEMMQFDSLFMIKVAESKGLFGDPDKERNPKQRIQVLQTARQTSRMKSFKRVKKYDLYRLDKGPSEKSNLNVKDATYALKTMNCIRRMENRAAELYRQRLINGFLHLYVGQEAIAVGLRMGLAERDTVITGYRCHAFALVFDNPVRSILAEVMGRKTGPAKGKGGSMHMYGPRLYGGDAIVGGQVPVGTGIAFAHKYNGTGAVSFTLYGDGAASQGQIYEAWNMAKLWNLPVVYICENNRYGMGTAVHRHSANTRLYTRGDLIPGIKVDGMKIVDIREAVRFSRDYALRNGPIIIEMVTYRYFGHSMSDPGYSYRTRQEIKTVQTEQDPIMLFSKLIVEKGLMTEEDVKNIQKSVYKQVDEEAEQAKTDEWPEISEISTDVYVKPLEKIRGKVPWELY
;
A
#
# COMPACT_ATOMS: atom_id res chain seq x y z
N MET A 1 2.07 -49.85 29.60
CA MET A 1 2.90 -50.76 28.80
C MET A 1 1.95 -51.66 28.01
N SER A 2 1.58 -51.18 26.83
CA SER A 2 0.71 -51.86 25.86
C SER A 2 1.55 -52.23 24.65
N CYS A 3 1.18 -53.29 23.93
CA CYS A 3 2.06 -54.07 23.05
C CYS A 3 2.60 -53.37 21.77
N SER A 4 2.56 -52.04 21.68
CA SER A 4 2.96 -51.28 20.47
C SER A 4 4.41 -50.76 20.53
N ASP A 5 5.00 -50.63 21.71
CA ASP A 5 6.30 -49.97 21.93
C ASP A 5 7.50 -50.77 21.36
N GLU A 6 7.29 -52.04 21.00
CA GLU A 6 8.32 -52.93 20.44
C GLU A 6 8.41 -52.89 18.90
N LEU A 7 7.46 -52.26 18.21
CA LEU A 7 7.35 -52.29 16.74
C LEU A 7 8.21 -51.23 16.02
N LEU A 8 8.69 -50.20 16.73
CA LEU A 8 9.57 -49.16 16.16
C LEU A 8 11.05 -49.54 16.33
N PRO A 9 11.96 -49.22 15.39
CA PRO A 9 13.39 -49.44 15.55
C PRO A 9 14.03 -48.51 16.58
N THR A 10 15.25 -48.84 16.97
CA THR A 10 15.86 -48.31 18.21
C THR A 10 16.22 -46.82 18.12
N HIS A 11 16.58 -46.29 16.94
CA HIS A 11 16.90 -44.87 16.78
C HIS A 11 15.67 -43.96 16.95
N LEU A 12 14.49 -44.37 16.47
CA LEU A 12 13.22 -43.67 16.73
C LEU A 12 12.74 -43.78 18.19
N ARG A 13 13.32 -44.70 18.97
CA ARG A 13 13.06 -44.86 20.42
C ARG A 13 14.05 -44.12 21.32
N ILE A 14 15.21 -43.71 20.79
CA ILE A 14 16.28 -43.03 21.55
C ILE A 14 16.40 -41.54 21.17
N ALA A 15 15.80 -41.08 20.07
CA ALA A 15 15.77 -39.67 19.70
C ALA A 15 15.17 -38.79 20.81
N GLU A 16 15.94 -37.81 21.30
CA GLU A 16 15.50 -36.88 22.34
C GLU A 16 14.27 -36.09 21.87
N GLY A 17 13.16 -36.17 22.64
CA GLY A 17 11.94 -35.38 22.41
C GLY A 17 10.72 -36.13 21.87
N ILE A 18 10.85 -37.41 21.47
CA ILE A 18 9.72 -38.21 20.98
C ILE A 18 9.00 -38.90 22.16
N ASN A 19 7.92 -38.28 22.63
CA ASN A 19 7.17 -38.72 23.83
C ASN A 19 6.06 -39.73 23.47
N TRP A 20 6.36 -41.03 23.58
CA TRP A 20 5.43 -42.09 23.15
C TRP A 20 4.36 -42.54 24.18
N ALA A 21 4.44 -42.16 25.47
CA ALA A 21 3.52 -42.71 26.48
C ALA A 21 3.27 -41.89 27.77
N ASP A 22 3.59 -40.60 27.83
CA ASP A 22 3.50 -39.82 29.08
C ASP A 22 2.13 -39.19 29.37
N LYS A 23 1.87 -38.94 30.67
CA LYS A 23 0.76 -38.08 31.12
C LYS A 23 0.99 -36.66 30.60
N GLY A 24 0.02 -36.09 29.88
CA GLY A 24 0.14 -34.76 29.27
C GLY A 24 0.53 -34.78 27.78
N ALA A 25 0.39 -35.91 27.08
CA ALA A 25 0.46 -35.93 25.62
C ALA A 25 -0.67 -35.06 25.01
N ILE A 26 -0.30 -34.19 24.07
CA ILE A 26 -1.21 -33.22 23.41
C ILE A 26 -1.45 -33.68 21.98
N ALA A 27 -2.72 -33.71 21.56
CA ALA A 27 -3.12 -33.75 20.16
C ALA A 27 -3.51 -32.34 19.69
N SER A 28 -3.27 -32.05 18.41
CA SER A 28 -3.57 -30.75 17.81
C SER A 28 -4.40 -30.90 16.54
N GLY A 29 -5.10 -29.83 16.18
CA GLY A 29 -5.78 -29.74 14.89
C GLY A 29 -6.38 -28.36 14.66
N TRP A 30 -6.75 -28.09 13.42
CA TRP A 30 -7.26 -26.78 13.02
C TRP A 30 -8.75 -26.78 12.69
N ILE A 31 -9.38 -25.66 12.99
CA ILE A 31 -10.80 -25.39 12.76
C ILE A 31 -10.96 -24.88 11.34
N ASN A 32 -11.73 -25.60 10.53
CA ASN A 32 -11.96 -25.23 9.15
C ASN A 32 -13.02 -24.13 9.04
N THR A 33 -12.57 -22.87 9.03
CA THR A 33 -13.43 -21.68 8.89
C THR A 33 -14.10 -21.55 7.52
N MET A 34 -13.78 -22.42 6.55
CA MET A 34 -14.52 -22.53 5.28
C MET A 34 -15.80 -23.38 5.44
N ARG A 35 -15.89 -24.17 6.53
CA ARG A 35 -17.00 -25.06 6.86
C ARG A 35 -17.73 -24.67 8.15
N ILE A 36 -17.07 -23.97 9.07
CA ILE A 36 -17.68 -23.37 10.27
C ILE A 36 -17.76 -21.85 10.13
N SER A 37 -18.95 -21.31 10.39
CA SER A 37 -19.23 -19.88 10.23
C SER A 37 -18.77 -19.02 11.42
N SER A 38 -18.55 -19.59 12.61
CA SER A 38 -18.20 -18.82 13.81
C SER A 38 -17.48 -19.61 14.92
N LYS A 39 -16.65 -18.93 15.73
CA LYS A 39 -16.03 -19.51 16.95
C LYS A 39 -17.12 -20.08 17.87
N ASN A 40 -18.22 -19.35 18.05
CA ASN A 40 -19.35 -19.76 18.89
C ASN A 40 -20.12 -20.98 18.34
N GLU A 41 -20.09 -21.25 17.04
CA GLU A 41 -20.58 -22.52 16.47
C GLU A 41 -19.65 -23.68 16.82
N PHE A 42 -18.33 -23.51 16.66
CA PHE A 42 -17.35 -24.53 17.05
C PHE A 42 -17.42 -24.85 18.54
N VAL A 43 -17.35 -23.84 19.41
CA VAL A 43 -17.41 -23.99 20.88
C VAL A 43 -18.69 -24.73 21.29
N ARG A 44 -19.87 -24.36 20.75
CA ARG A 44 -21.12 -25.09 21.04
C ARG A 44 -21.10 -26.55 20.58
N ASN A 45 -20.41 -26.86 19.48
CA ASN A 45 -20.29 -28.25 19.01
C ASN A 45 -19.30 -29.05 19.89
N MET A 46 -18.20 -28.43 20.35
CA MET A 46 -17.30 -29.02 21.35
C MET A 46 -18.02 -29.28 22.67
N SER A 47 -18.81 -28.32 23.18
CA SER A 47 -19.58 -28.52 24.42
C SER A 47 -20.64 -29.63 24.32
N LYS A 48 -21.27 -29.85 23.15
CA LYS A 48 -22.16 -31.01 22.93
C LYS A 48 -21.41 -32.34 23.03
N LEU A 49 -20.15 -32.37 22.63
CA LEU A 49 -19.25 -33.51 22.79
C LEU A 49 -18.68 -33.60 24.22
N LYS A 50 -19.12 -32.75 25.16
CA LYS A 50 -18.54 -32.62 26.51
C LYS A 50 -17.05 -32.29 26.45
N PHE A 51 -16.70 -31.24 25.70
CA PHE A 51 -15.40 -30.59 25.77
C PHE A 51 -15.57 -29.15 26.27
N GLU A 52 -14.73 -28.74 27.22
CA GLU A 52 -14.74 -27.44 27.87
C GLU A 52 -13.56 -26.59 27.39
N LEU A 53 -13.80 -25.29 27.24
CA LEU A 53 -12.79 -24.34 26.76
C LEU A 53 -12.04 -23.76 27.96
N CYS A 54 -10.73 -23.89 27.97
CA CYS A 54 -9.86 -23.23 28.95
C CYS A 54 -9.34 -21.90 28.39
N ASP A 55 -9.36 -20.85 29.22
CA ASP A 55 -8.88 -19.51 28.83
C ASP A 55 -7.48 -19.17 29.40
N ASP A 56 -7.02 -19.81 30.49
CA ASP A 56 -5.82 -19.42 31.28
C ASP A 56 -4.91 -20.60 31.72
N ILE A 57 -4.78 -21.68 30.94
CA ILE A 57 -4.01 -22.89 31.33
C ILE A 57 -2.90 -23.20 30.31
N ASP A 58 -1.68 -23.48 30.76
CA ASP A 58 -0.60 -23.99 29.92
C ASP A 58 -1.00 -25.31 29.27
N ALA A 59 -0.75 -25.49 27.97
CA ALA A 59 -1.27 -26.63 27.21
C ALA A 59 -0.84 -28.02 27.75
N ALA A 60 0.22 -28.08 28.57
CA ALA A 60 0.68 -29.27 29.26
C ALA A 60 -0.20 -29.74 30.45
N GLU A 61 -1.11 -28.88 30.96
CA GLU A 61 -1.99 -29.18 32.10
C GLU A 61 -3.45 -29.49 31.70
N LEU A 62 -3.74 -29.61 30.40
CA LEU A 62 -5.09 -29.90 29.88
C LEU A 62 -5.62 -31.27 30.36
N GLY A 63 -6.83 -31.29 30.93
CA GLY A 63 -7.55 -32.51 31.24
C GLY A 63 -8.15 -33.21 30.01
N GLU A 64 -8.65 -34.44 30.21
CA GLU A 64 -9.15 -35.30 29.11
C GLU A 64 -10.38 -34.74 28.35
N ASN A 65 -11.05 -33.73 28.92
CA ASN A 65 -12.20 -33.06 28.29
C ASN A 65 -11.93 -31.57 28.01
N ASP A 66 -10.67 -31.14 28.08
CA ASP A 66 -10.31 -29.73 27.96
C ASP A 66 -9.66 -29.45 26.59
N TYR A 67 -9.85 -28.23 26.09
CA TYR A 67 -9.11 -27.73 24.93
C TYR A 67 -8.85 -26.22 25.04
N ILE A 68 -7.77 -25.78 24.42
CA ILE A 68 -7.35 -24.38 24.34
C ILE A 68 -7.06 -24.00 22.88
N PHE A 69 -7.21 -22.72 22.54
CA PHE A 69 -6.79 -22.19 21.23
C PHE A 69 -5.28 -21.94 21.24
N ASP A 70 -4.59 -22.31 20.16
CA ASP A 70 -3.16 -22.08 20.08
C ASP A 70 -2.85 -20.56 19.97
N PRO A 71 -1.91 -20.01 20.76
CA PRO A 71 -1.58 -18.59 20.72
C PRO A 71 -0.76 -18.19 19.48
N VAL A 72 -0.09 -19.15 18.82
CA VAL A 72 0.83 -18.90 17.68
C VAL A 72 0.18 -19.29 16.36
N CYS A 73 -0.44 -20.47 16.29
CA CYS A 73 -1.07 -21.02 15.10
C CYS A 73 -2.56 -20.61 15.01
N PRO A 74 -2.95 -19.65 14.15
CA PRO A 74 -4.33 -19.17 14.11
C PRO A 74 -5.28 -20.30 13.69
N LYS A 75 -6.46 -20.37 14.30
CA LYS A 75 -7.48 -21.42 14.06
C LYS A 75 -7.10 -22.82 14.58
N MET A 76 -5.94 -23.01 15.18
CA MET A 76 -5.55 -24.27 15.81
C MET A 76 -6.07 -24.37 17.25
N ILE A 77 -6.36 -25.59 17.69
CA ILE A 77 -6.59 -25.93 19.09
C ILE A 77 -5.68 -27.08 19.52
N ASN A 78 -5.34 -27.08 20.81
CA ASN A 78 -4.63 -28.15 21.50
C ASN A 78 -5.59 -28.83 22.50
N LEU A 79 -5.52 -30.15 22.58
CA LEU A 79 -6.36 -31.02 23.40
C LEU A 79 -5.52 -32.17 23.98
N HIS A 80 -5.92 -32.74 25.12
CA HIS A 80 -5.27 -33.94 25.64
C HIS A 80 -5.44 -35.14 24.67
N ASP A 81 -4.40 -35.93 24.38
CA ASP A 81 -4.42 -36.93 23.29
C ASP A 81 -5.56 -37.96 23.40
N ARG A 82 -5.97 -38.37 24.61
CA ARG A 82 -7.15 -39.23 24.83
C ARG A 82 -8.47 -38.68 24.25
N ALA A 83 -8.58 -37.37 24.02
CA ALA A 83 -9.73 -36.77 23.36
C ALA A 83 -9.79 -37.08 21.85
N ARG A 84 -8.67 -37.51 21.24
CA ARG A 84 -8.52 -37.83 19.81
C ARG A 84 -9.51 -38.90 19.36
N GLU A 85 -9.67 -40.00 20.10
CA GLU A 85 -10.63 -41.07 19.78
C GLU A 85 -12.08 -40.55 19.73
N LYS A 86 -12.48 -39.84 20.78
CA LYS A 86 -13.83 -39.27 20.97
C LYS A 86 -14.16 -38.20 19.93
N LEU A 87 -13.17 -37.40 19.52
CA LEU A 87 -13.34 -36.34 18.53
C LEU A 87 -13.25 -36.88 17.08
N ALA A 88 -12.44 -37.91 16.81
CA ALA A 88 -12.29 -38.52 15.49
C ALA A 88 -13.59 -39.15 14.95
N VAL A 89 -14.43 -39.71 15.81
CA VAL A 89 -15.74 -40.27 15.43
C VAL A 89 -16.85 -39.22 15.32
N SER A 90 -16.57 -37.95 15.62
CA SER A 90 -17.58 -36.89 15.66
C SER A 90 -17.93 -36.31 14.28
N ASP A 91 -19.11 -35.70 14.19
CA ASP A 91 -19.55 -34.94 13.02
C ASP A 91 -18.58 -33.80 12.66
N LEU A 92 -17.82 -33.25 13.62
CA LEU A 92 -16.84 -32.19 13.34
C LEU A 92 -15.72 -32.70 12.42
N VAL A 93 -15.21 -33.91 12.66
CA VAL A 93 -14.15 -34.51 11.85
C VAL A 93 -14.72 -35.07 10.55
N ARG A 94 -15.87 -35.76 10.61
CA ARG A 94 -16.52 -36.36 9.44
C ARG A 94 -16.96 -35.33 8.40
N ASP A 95 -17.46 -34.17 8.83
CA ASP A 95 -17.87 -33.07 7.94
C ASP A 95 -16.70 -32.14 7.55
N HIS A 96 -15.44 -32.50 7.87
CA HIS A 96 -14.24 -31.67 7.67
C HIS A 96 -14.31 -30.25 8.28
N ARG A 97 -15.06 -30.10 9.38
CA ARG A 97 -15.16 -28.85 10.16
C ARG A 97 -14.00 -28.69 11.14
N PHE A 98 -13.43 -29.81 11.57
CA PHE A 98 -12.18 -29.90 12.34
C PHE A 98 -11.26 -30.91 11.65
N VAL A 99 -9.96 -30.59 11.59
CA VAL A 99 -8.96 -31.40 10.89
C VAL A 99 -7.75 -31.60 11.80
N PHE A 100 -7.50 -32.85 12.20
CA PHE A 100 -6.28 -33.22 12.93
C PHE A 100 -5.04 -32.95 12.08
N LEU A 101 -4.07 -32.26 12.68
CA LEU A 101 -2.77 -31.99 12.12
C LEU A 101 -1.86 -31.53 13.27
N GLU A 102 -0.68 -32.15 13.40
CA GLU A 102 0.33 -31.76 14.39
C GLU A 102 0.62 -30.24 14.33
N ARG A 103 0.77 -29.61 15.51
CA ARG A 103 1.06 -28.17 15.65
C ARG A 103 2.32 -27.76 14.92
N SER A 104 3.38 -28.55 15.06
CA SER A 104 4.69 -28.29 14.49
C SER A 104 4.61 -28.05 12.98
N LEU A 105 3.84 -28.88 12.26
CA LEU A 105 3.60 -28.81 10.80
C LEU A 105 2.80 -27.58 10.33
N CYS A 106 2.42 -26.68 11.24
CA CYS A 106 1.60 -25.50 10.97
C CYS A 106 2.30 -24.18 11.32
N LEU A 107 3.45 -24.24 12.00
CA LEU A 107 4.15 -23.05 12.51
C LEU A 107 4.68 -22.17 11.38
N GLY A 108 5.26 -22.76 10.32
CA GLY A 108 5.73 -22.03 9.15
C GLY A 108 4.60 -21.40 8.34
N ALA A 109 3.48 -22.10 8.18
CA ALA A 109 2.26 -21.55 7.56
C ALA A 109 1.64 -20.40 8.37
N ALA A 110 1.62 -20.50 9.70
CA ALA A 110 1.16 -19.44 10.59
C ALA A 110 2.07 -18.20 10.50
N ALA A 111 3.39 -18.40 10.62
CA ALA A 111 4.38 -17.34 10.49
C ALA A 111 4.32 -16.67 9.10
N LEU A 112 4.04 -17.42 8.03
CA LEU A 112 3.91 -16.88 6.67
C LEU A 112 2.69 -15.96 6.55
N ALA A 113 1.54 -16.41 7.06
CA ALA A 113 0.32 -15.63 7.05
C ALA A 113 0.47 -14.34 7.87
N GLN A 114 1.12 -14.40 9.02
CA GLN A 114 1.41 -13.22 9.85
C GLN A 114 2.44 -12.29 9.19
N ALA A 115 3.51 -12.82 8.59
CA ALA A 115 4.48 -12.03 7.85
C ALA A 115 3.84 -11.25 6.71
N ILE A 116 2.94 -11.88 5.93
CA ILE A 116 2.19 -11.20 4.85
C ILE A 116 1.36 -10.03 5.41
N ARG A 117 0.68 -10.22 6.56
CA ARG A 117 -0.11 -9.14 7.21
C ARG A 117 0.76 -7.97 7.68
N VAL A 118 1.90 -8.25 8.30
CA VAL A 118 2.82 -7.22 8.86
C VAL A 118 3.53 -6.45 7.73
N THR A 119 4.04 -7.16 6.74
CA THR A 119 4.84 -6.58 5.63
C THR A 119 4.00 -6.02 4.47
N ARG A 120 2.71 -6.37 4.42
CA ARG A 120 1.77 -6.04 3.33
C ARG A 120 2.28 -6.50 1.96
N LEU A 121 2.80 -7.71 1.89
CA LEU A 121 3.25 -8.31 0.64
C LEU A 121 2.06 -8.83 -0.17
N CYS A 122 1.83 -8.22 -1.34
CA CYS A 122 0.78 -8.65 -2.27
C CYS A 122 1.32 -9.67 -3.29
N GLY A 123 0.47 -10.58 -3.75
CA GLY A 123 0.76 -11.49 -4.88
C GLY A 123 0.65 -12.98 -4.55
N PRO A 124 0.83 -13.86 -5.56
CA PRO A 124 0.76 -15.31 -5.37
C PRO A 124 1.78 -15.82 -4.35
N VAL A 125 1.37 -16.83 -3.59
CA VAL A 125 2.18 -17.48 -2.55
C VAL A 125 2.59 -18.86 -3.05
N ILE A 126 3.86 -19.24 -2.87
CA ILE A 126 4.36 -20.57 -3.24
C ILE A 126 4.45 -21.44 -1.99
N LEU A 127 3.98 -22.69 -2.10
CA LEU A 127 4.32 -23.79 -1.19
C LEU A 127 5.18 -24.79 -1.97
N THR A 128 6.49 -24.88 -1.66
CA THR A 128 7.45 -25.58 -2.53
C THR A 128 7.25 -27.10 -2.56
N HIS A 129 6.76 -27.68 -1.47
CA HIS A 129 6.44 -29.09 -1.34
C HIS A 129 5.20 -29.24 -0.48
N SER A 130 4.16 -29.85 -1.03
CA SER A 130 2.92 -30.11 -0.29
C SER A 130 3.13 -31.27 0.70
N ILE A 131 3.63 -30.96 1.91
CA ILE A 131 3.91 -31.96 2.97
C ILE A 131 2.71 -32.89 3.15
N ALA A 132 1.51 -32.31 3.24
CA ALA A 132 0.24 -33.01 3.35
C ALA A 132 -0.89 -32.14 2.76
N PRO A 133 -1.98 -32.75 2.23
CA PRO A 133 -3.15 -32.00 1.77
C PRO A 133 -3.87 -31.28 2.93
N ARG A 134 -3.75 -31.80 4.17
CA ARG A 134 -4.23 -31.12 5.40
C ARG A 134 -3.49 -29.82 5.66
N HIS A 135 -2.16 -29.83 5.59
CA HIS A 135 -1.31 -28.63 5.75
C HIS A 135 -1.58 -27.60 4.63
N THR A 136 -1.70 -28.06 3.39
CA THR A 136 -2.04 -27.17 2.26
C THR A 136 -3.43 -26.54 2.42
N GLY A 137 -4.40 -27.29 2.96
CA GLY A 137 -5.72 -26.79 3.31
C GLY A 137 -5.69 -25.74 4.42
N TYR A 138 -4.88 -25.96 5.46
CA TYR A 138 -4.66 -24.99 6.54
C TYR A 138 -4.08 -23.67 6.00
N LEU A 139 -2.98 -23.72 5.24
CA LEU A 139 -2.37 -22.54 4.63
C LEU A 139 -3.35 -21.81 3.70
N ALA A 140 -4.08 -22.52 2.82
CA ALA A 140 -5.09 -21.91 1.98
C ALA A 140 -6.21 -21.23 2.79
N GLY A 141 -6.60 -21.83 3.91
CA GLY A 141 -7.56 -21.27 4.87
C GLY A 141 -7.03 -20.05 5.63
N LEU A 142 -5.72 -19.94 5.88
CA LEU A 142 -5.11 -18.73 6.46
C LEU A 142 -5.04 -17.58 5.44
N LEU A 143 -4.60 -17.89 4.21
CA LEU A 143 -4.47 -16.91 3.14
C LEU A 143 -5.84 -16.35 2.70
N ALA A 144 -6.91 -17.14 2.77
CA ALA A 144 -8.28 -16.68 2.48
C ALA A 144 -8.79 -15.56 3.42
N ASP A 145 -8.15 -15.37 4.59
CA ASP A 145 -8.46 -14.29 5.54
C ASP A 145 -7.57 -13.04 5.34
N ILE A 146 -6.80 -12.98 4.26
CA ILE A 146 -5.88 -11.87 3.94
C ILE A 146 -6.29 -11.28 2.58
N GLU A 147 -6.79 -10.04 2.58
CA GLU A 147 -7.30 -9.36 1.39
C GLU A 147 -6.24 -9.19 0.28
N ASP A 148 -4.98 -8.94 0.66
CA ASP A 148 -3.85 -8.75 -0.25
C ASP A 148 -3.18 -10.07 -0.72
N ALA A 149 -3.54 -11.21 -0.13
CA ALA A 149 -2.91 -12.50 -0.47
C ALA A 149 -3.40 -13.00 -1.83
N GLY A 150 -2.46 -13.30 -2.73
CA GLY A 150 -2.77 -13.98 -3.98
C GLY A 150 -3.02 -15.47 -3.79
N ARG A 151 -3.38 -16.12 -4.89
CA ARG A 151 -3.58 -17.57 -4.97
C ARG A 151 -2.36 -18.35 -4.49
N LEU A 152 -2.60 -19.43 -3.75
CA LEU A 152 -1.60 -20.40 -3.33
C LEU A 152 -1.23 -21.34 -4.49
N LEU A 153 0.06 -21.46 -4.77
CA LEU A 153 0.66 -22.37 -5.76
C LEU A 153 1.44 -23.45 -5.00
N ALA A 154 0.86 -24.66 -4.86
CA ALA A 154 1.48 -25.75 -4.12
C ALA A 154 2.03 -26.83 -5.05
N PHE A 155 3.29 -27.22 -4.84
CA PHE A 155 4.05 -28.11 -5.72
C PHE A 155 4.33 -29.47 -5.10
N ASP A 156 4.88 -30.38 -5.90
CA ASP A 156 5.30 -31.73 -5.54
C ASP A 156 4.17 -32.65 -5.01
N ALA A 157 2.97 -32.57 -5.59
CA ALA A 157 1.91 -33.54 -5.33
C ALA A 157 2.06 -34.86 -6.13
N GLY A 158 3.01 -34.91 -7.08
CA GLY A 158 3.32 -36.08 -7.90
C GLY A 158 2.09 -36.70 -8.57
N ASN A 159 2.02 -38.04 -8.52
CA ASN A 159 0.89 -38.83 -9.03
C ASN A 159 -0.41 -38.65 -8.21
N ARG A 160 -0.32 -38.10 -6.99
CA ARG A 160 -1.43 -37.97 -6.04
C ARG A 160 -2.17 -36.63 -6.12
N ARG A 161 -1.79 -35.78 -7.08
CA ARG A 161 -2.42 -34.49 -7.35
C ARG A 161 -3.96 -34.54 -7.38
N CYS A 162 -4.55 -35.54 -8.05
CA CYS A 162 -6.01 -35.67 -8.12
C CYS A 162 -6.64 -35.94 -6.74
N GLU A 163 -5.99 -36.72 -5.88
CA GLU A 163 -6.42 -36.96 -4.50
C GLU A 163 -6.33 -35.68 -3.66
N TYR A 164 -5.24 -34.92 -3.83
CA TYR A 164 -5.01 -33.65 -3.14
C TYR A 164 -6.05 -32.59 -3.55
N GLU A 165 -6.30 -32.42 -4.86
CA GLU A 165 -7.33 -31.51 -5.38
C GLU A 165 -8.75 -31.91 -4.91
N ALA A 166 -9.06 -33.21 -4.88
CA ALA A 166 -10.34 -33.71 -4.35
C ALA A 166 -10.49 -33.44 -2.85
N TYR A 167 -9.47 -33.71 -2.03
CA TYR A 167 -9.50 -33.45 -0.60
C TYR A 167 -9.58 -31.96 -0.27
N LEU A 168 -8.83 -31.11 -0.97
CA LEU A 168 -8.93 -29.65 -0.81
C LEU A 168 -10.34 -29.15 -1.16
N THR A 169 -10.99 -29.76 -2.17
CA THR A 169 -12.39 -29.48 -2.49
C THR A 169 -13.34 -29.93 -1.37
N THR A 170 -13.11 -31.06 -0.68
CA THR A 170 -13.93 -31.42 0.50
C THR A 170 -13.68 -30.50 1.69
N LEU A 171 -12.46 -29.98 1.88
CA LEU A 171 -12.20 -28.90 2.84
C LEU A 171 -12.92 -27.58 2.47
N GLY A 172 -13.28 -27.39 1.20
CA GLY A 172 -13.94 -26.17 0.69
C GLY A 172 -12.99 -25.17 0.03
N VAL A 173 -11.71 -25.52 -0.13
CA VAL A 173 -10.72 -24.73 -0.85
C VAL A 173 -11.06 -24.74 -2.34
N THR A 174 -11.30 -23.55 -2.91
CA THR A 174 -11.62 -23.41 -4.33
C THR A 174 -10.35 -23.39 -5.20
N LEU A 175 -10.51 -23.73 -6.48
CA LEU A 175 -9.44 -23.55 -7.47
C LEU A 175 -8.95 -22.10 -7.57
N GLN A 176 -9.78 -21.09 -7.24
CA GLN A 176 -9.36 -19.69 -7.24
C GLN A 176 -8.42 -19.36 -6.07
N GLN A 177 -8.49 -20.11 -4.96
CA GLN A 177 -7.65 -19.92 -3.78
C GLN A 177 -6.37 -20.75 -3.82
N CYS A 178 -6.43 -21.98 -4.35
CA CYS A 178 -5.27 -22.87 -4.42
C CYS A 178 -5.17 -23.59 -5.78
N ARG A 179 -3.95 -23.78 -6.26
CA ARG A 179 -3.61 -24.57 -7.44
C ARG A 179 -2.51 -25.57 -7.08
N ILE A 180 -2.77 -26.85 -7.36
CA ILE A 180 -1.82 -27.93 -7.13
C ILE A 180 -1.06 -28.26 -8.41
N PHE A 181 0.22 -28.55 -8.28
CA PHE A 181 1.10 -29.02 -9.35
C PHE A 181 1.62 -30.42 -9.01
N SER A 182 1.74 -31.27 -10.03
CA SER A 182 2.35 -32.60 -9.87
C SER A 182 3.86 -32.52 -9.87
N GLU A 183 4.39 -31.49 -10.53
CA GLU A 183 5.79 -31.17 -10.73
C GLU A 183 6.42 -30.63 -9.44
N LYS A 184 7.72 -30.92 -9.24
CA LYS A 184 8.54 -30.26 -8.23
C LYS A 184 8.62 -28.77 -8.51
N TYR A 185 8.70 -27.95 -7.46
CA TYR A 185 8.82 -26.50 -7.62
C TYR A 185 9.99 -26.06 -8.51
N THR A 186 11.13 -26.76 -8.41
CA THR A 186 12.35 -26.53 -9.21
C THR A 186 12.25 -26.94 -10.68
N SER A 187 11.30 -27.81 -11.04
CA SER A 187 11.07 -28.31 -12.41
C SER A 187 9.78 -27.81 -13.05
N ALA A 188 8.97 -27.05 -12.32
CA ALA A 188 7.68 -26.55 -12.79
C ALA A 188 7.84 -25.62 -14.01
N PRO A 189 6.96 -25.74 -15.02
CA PRO A 189 7.00 -24.88 -16.20
C PRO A 189 6.73 -23.42 -15.81
N SER A 190 7.48 -22.48 -16.42
CA SER A 190 7.27 -21.06 -16.11
C SER A 190 5.87 -20.62 -16.53
N SER A 191 5.26 -19.78 -15.70
CA SER A 191 3.96 -19.17 -15.95
C SER A 191 3.91 -17.79 -15.33
N VAL A 192 3.10 -16.90 -15.91
CA VAL A 192 2.95 -15.51 -15.43
C VAL A 192 2.51 -15.45 -13.96
N GLU A 193 1.72 -16.43 -13.51
CA GLU A 193 1.28 -16.57 -12.13
C GLU A 193 2.45 -16.90 -11.19
N LEU A 194 3.29 -17.87 -11.58
CA LEU A 194 4.47 -18.31 -10.84
C LEU A 194 5.62 -17.28 -10.86
N GLU A 195 5.77 -16.53 -11.96
CA GLU A 195 6.73 -15.43 -12.08
C GLU A 195 6.35 -14.23 -11.22
N ARG A 196 5.05 -13.98 -11.00
CA ARG A 196 4.54 -12.89 -10.16
C ARG A 196 4.48 -13.20 -8.67
N ALA A 197 4.81 -14.42 -8.26
CA ALA A 197 4.86 -14.77 -6.85
C ALA A 197 5.87 -13.90 -6.09
N THR A 198 5.55 -13.56 -4.84
CA THR A 198 6.34 -12.65 -4.00
C THR A 198 6.78 -13.29 -2.68
N VAL A 199 6.12 -14.37 -2.26
CA VAL A 199 6.31 -15.03 -0.96
C VAL A 199 6.41 -16.55 -1.14
N VAL A 200 7.31 -17.19 -0.39
CA VAL A 200 7.54 -18.65 -0.43
C VAL A 200 7.46 -19.26 0.97
N LEU A 201 6.71 -20.35 1.12
CA LEU A 201 6.88 -21.32 2.19
C LEU A 201 7.65 -22.52 1.64
N ALA A 202 8.88 -22.71 2.13
CA ALA A 202 9.81 -23.74 1.73
C ALA A 202 9.81 -24.87 2.76
N THR A 203 9.15 -25.96 2.40
CA THR A 203 8.91 -27.15 3.25
C THR A 203 9.51 -28.43 2.64
N PRO A 204 10.78 -28.41 2.17
CA PRO A 204 11.36 -29.56 1.47
C PRO A 204 11.48 -30.80 2.37
N PRO A 205 11.56 -32.01 1.79
CA PRO A 205 11.88 -33.23 2.53
C PRO A 205 13.18 -33.09 3.33
N CYS A 206 13.14 -33.56 4.58
CA CYS A 206 14.29 -33.58 5.49
C CYS A 206 14.42 -34.97 6.13
N SER A 207 15.37 -35.14 7.05
CA SER A 207 15.53 -36.39 7.81
C SER A 207 14.36 -36.74 8.73
N TYR A 208 13.46 -35.79 9.00
CA TYR A 208 12.35 -35.88 9.97
C TYR A 208 12.79 -36.31 11.40
N THR A 209 14.07 -36.13 11.75
CA THR A 209 14.64 -36.50 13.07
C THR A 209 14.05 -35.73 14.26
N GLY A 210 13.34 -34.63 14.00
CA GLY A 210 12.67 -33.80 15.02
C GLY A 210 11.15 -33.89 15.00
N ILE A 211 10.54 -34.84 14.27
CA ILE A 211 9.07 -35.01 14.28
C ILE A 211 8.61 -35.73 15.56
N ARG A 212 7.48 -35.30 16.14
CA ARG A 212 6.98 -35.85 17.42
C ARG A 212 5.89 -36.90 17.23
N ASP A 213 4.97 -36.71 16.29
CA ASP A 213 3.95 -37.71 15.93
C ASP A 213 4.16 -38.21 14.48
N VAL A 214 5.10 -39.15 14.32
CA VAL A 214 5.38 -39.82 13.03
C VAL A 214 4.10 -40.41 12.42
N VAL A 215 3.16 -40.87 13.25
CA VAL A 215 1.92 -41.51 12.81
C VAL A 215 0.95 -40.46 12.26
N ASP A 216 0.76 -39.31 12.93
CA ASP A 216 -0.04 -38.21 12.38
C ASP A 216 0.56 -37.67 11.09
N LEU A 217 1.88 -37.53 10.98
CA LEU A 217 2.53 -37.11 9.72
C LEU A 217 2.22 -38.11 8.58
N ALA A 218 2.39 -39.42 8.81
CA ALA A 218 2.09 -40.45 7.81
C ALA A 218 0.59 -40.48 7.45
N VAL A 219 -0.31 -40.30 8.43
CA VAL A 219 -1.78 -40.26 8.26
C VAL A 219 -2.25 -38.97 7.60
N ALA A 220 -1.65 -37.82 7.90
CA ALA A 220 -1.89 -36.54 7.24
C ALA A 220 -1.47 -36.60 5.77
N ARG A 221 -0.39 -37.34 5.46
CA ARG A 221 0.05 -37.73 4.11
C ARG A 221 -0.84 -38.81 3.47
N GLY A 222 -1.92 -39.25 4.11
CA GLY A 222 -2.86 -40.23 3.56
C GLY A 222 -2.36 -41.67 3.60
N GLY A 223 -1.59 -42.03 4.63
CA GLY A 223 -1.04 -43.38 4.81
C GLY A 223 0.26 -43.60 4.05
N ASP A 224 1.21 -42.65 4.13
CA ASP A 224 2.52 -42.76 3.46
C ASP A 224 3.40 -43.82 4.13
N THR A 225 3.22 -45.08 3.71
CA THR A 225 3.99 -46.23 4.21
C THR A 225 5.47 -46.15 3.83
N ASN A 226 5.82 -45.46 2.75
CA ASN A 226 7.19 -45.31 2.30
C ASN A 226 7.97 -44.37 3.23
N LEU A 227 7.32 -43.33 3.75
CA LEU A 227 7.87 -42.51 4.83
C LEU A 227 8.13 -43.35 6.09
N LEU A 228 7.17 -44.19 6.50
CA LEU A 228 7.34 -45.07 7.66
C LEU A 228 8.49 -46.07 7.46
N GLU A 229 8.56 -46.74 6.31
CA GLU A 229 9.65 -47.66 5.96
C GLU A 229 11.01 -46.94 5.96
N SER A 230 11.08 -45.75 5.35
CA SER A 230 12.29 -44.92 5.32
C SER A 230 12.75 -44.44 6.70
N LEU A 231 11.83 -44.13 7.61
CA LEU A 231 12.19 -43.73 8.97
C LEU A 231 12.58 -44.94 9.83
N THR A 232 12.27 -46.17 9.38
CA THR A 232 12.49 -47.39 10.14
C THR A 232 13.62 -48.29 9.62
N SER A 233 14.30 -47.95 8.52
CA SER A 233 15.39 -48.74 7.94
C SER A 233 16.78 -48.39 8.50
N ASP A 234 17.47 -49.36 9.10
CA ASP A 234 18.85 -49.23 9.67
C ASP A 234 20.00 -49.45 8.66
N THR A 235 19.74 -49.39 7.35
CA THR A 235 20.70 -49.86 6.31
C THR A 235 21.54 -48.74 5.67
N ALA A 236 22.64 -49.14 5.02
CA ALA A 236 23.66 -48.25 4.43
C ALA A 236 23.14 -47.27 3.35
N ASP A 237 21.91 -47.41 2.87
CA ASP A 237 21.29 -46.45 1.96
C ASP A 237 20.94 -45.10 2.63
N GLY A 238 20.86 -45.03 3.96
CA GLY A 238 20.65 -43.78 4.70
C GLY A 238 21.70 -42.68 4.43
N ILE A 239 22.95 -43.05 4.10
CA ILE A 239 24.01 -42.09 3.73
C ILE A 239 23.79 -41.50 2.32
N LYS A 240 23.22 -42.27 1.39
CA LYS A 240 22.82 -41.73 0.07
C LYS A 240 21.58 -40.86 0.20
N GLN A 241 20.63 -41.29 1.04
CA GLN A 241 19.38 -40.60 1.25
C GLN A 241 19.56 -39.22 1.91
N SER A 242 20.37 -39.12 2.97
CA SER A 242 20.71 -37.84 3.61
C SER A 242 21.37 -36.85 2.63
N ARG A 243 22.28 -37.31 1.76
CA ARG A 243 22.85 -36.47 0.69
C ARG A 243 21.81 -36.00 -0.34
N ALA A 244 20.84 -36.85 -0.67
CA ALA A 244 19.76 -36.48 -1.60
C ALA A 244 18.81 -35.44 -0.98
N LEU A 245 18.47 -35.57 0.31
CA LEU A 245 17.64 -34.61 1.05
C LEU A 245 18.31 -33.22 1.10
N LEU A 246 19.59 -33.16 1.49
CA LEU A 246 20.38 -31.93 1.50
C LEU A 246 20.45 -31.27 0.11
N ALA A 247 20.64 -32.07 -0.95
CA ALA A 247 20.68 -31.56 -2.32
C ALA A 247 19.31 -30.98 -2.77
N GLU A 248 18.20 -31.61 -2.39
CA GLU A 248 16.85 -31.12 -2.69
C GLU A 248 16.52 -29.83 -1.93
N GLN A 249 16.85 -29.77 -0.63
CA GLN A 249 16.72 -28.57 0.22
C GLN A 249 17.49 -27.39 -0.39
N PHE A 250 18.78 -27.58 -0.69
CA PHE A 250 19.64 -26.55 -1.27
C PHE A 250 19.13 -26.09 -2.64
N SER A 251 18.77 -27.04 -3.52
CA SER A 251 18.22 -26.75 -4.86
C SER A 251 16.93 -25.93 -4.79
N THR A 252 16.03 -26.29 -3.86
CA THR A 252 14.74 -25.62 -3.64
C THR A 252 14.92 -24.18 -3.17
N LEU A 253 15.74 -23.96 -2.13
CA LEU A 253 16.00 -22.64 -1.58
C LEU A 253 16.75 -21.76 -2.61
N LYS A 254 17.77 -22.31 -3.29
CA LYS A 254 18.46 -21.64 -4.39
C LYS A 254 17.50 -21.20 -5.49
N TYR A 255 16.61 -22.09 -5.95
CA TYR A 255 15.65 -21.76 -6.99
C TYR A 255 14.62 -20.72 -6.52
N ALA A 256 14.26 -20.69 -5.23
CA ALA A 256 13.40 -19.65 -4.67
C ALA A 256 14.09 -18.27 -4.62
N LEU A 257 15.26 -18.17 -4.00
CA LEU A 257 15.95 -16.88 -3.78
C LEU A 257 16.49 -16.24 -5.08
N THR A 258 16.73 -17.05 -6.12
CA THR A 258 17.18 -16.52 -7.44
C THR A 258 16.06 -15.90 -8.28
N ARG A 259 14.79 -15.94 -7.82
CA ARG A 259 13.68 -15.30 -8.54
C ARG A 259 13.58 -13.80 -8.22
N PRO A 260 13.34 -12.93 -9.22
CA PRO A 260 13.38 -11.48 -9.04
C PRO A 260 12.27 -10.95 -8.11
N ASN A 261 11.07 -11.52 -8.18
CA ASN A 261 9.92 -10.98 -7.45
C ASN A 261 9.77 -11.49 -6.02
N ILE A 262 10.47 -12.58 -5.64
CA ILE A 262 10.45 -13.10 -4.27
C ILE A 262 11.09 -12.08 -3.32
N GLN A 263 10.32 -11.59 -2.37
CA GLN A 263 10.73 -10.64 -1.33
C GLN A 263 11.01 -11.34 0.01
N PHE A 264 10.29 -12.43 0.28
CA PHE A 264 10.24 -13.08 1.57
C PHE A 264 10.08 -14.60 1.42
N LEU A 265 10.79 -15.36 2.24
CA LEU A 265 10.76 -16.81 2.29
C LEU A 265 10.78 -17.26 3.76
N ILE A 266 9.91 -18.20 4.09
CA ILE A 266 10.01 -18.99 5.33
C ILE A 266 10.44 -20.39 4.96
N TYR A 267 11.44 -20.91 5.68
CA TYR A 267 11.88 -22.29 5.60
C TYR A 267 11.46 -23.03 6.85
N GLU A 268 10.88 -24.22 6.68
CA GLU A 268 10.32 -25.05 7.75
C GLU A 268 10.73 -26.51 7.53
N VAL A 269 11.41 -27.10 8.52
CA VAL A 269 11.84 -28.52 8.52
C VAL A 269 11.81 -29.10 9.94
N HIS A 270 11.59 -30.41 10.05
CA HIS A 270 11.40 -31.12 11.33
C HIS A 270 12.63 -31.97 11.65
N THR A 271 13.73 -31.34 12.00
CA THR A 271 15.05 -31.98 12.11
C THR A 271 15.91 -31.25 13.13
N ILE A 272 16.67 -32.03 13.89
CA ILE A 272 17.65 -31.53 14.85
C ILE A 272 19.06 -31.41 14.24
N LEU A 273 19.24 -31.77 12.97
CA LEU A 273 20.54 -31.78 12.29
C LEU A 273 20.97 -30.35 11.88
N PRO A 274 22.15 -29.86 12.32
CA PRO A 274 22.65 -28.53 11.92
C PRO A 274 22.77 -28.34 10.40
N SER A 275 23.10 -29.43 9.68
CA SER A 275 23.27 -29.47 8.23
C SER A 275 21.97 -29.24 7.45
N GLU A 276 20.80 -29.51 8.04
CA GLU A 276 19.49 -29.27 7.43
C GLU A 276 18.84 -27.95 7.93
N THR A 277 19.42 -27.32 8.95
CA THR A 277 18.86 -26.14 9.64
C THR A 277 19.70 -24.89 9.40
N MET A 278 20.43 -24.39 10.42
CA MET A 278 21.18 -23.13 10.33
C MET A 278 22.31 -23.17 9.30
N GLU A 279 22.96 -24.32 9.10
CA GLU A 279 24.05 -24.41 8.12
C GLU A 279 23.53 -24.31 6.68
N MET A 280 22.43 -25.01 6.37
CA MET A 280 21.74 -24.94 5.08
C MET A 280 21.37 -23.50 4.71
N ILE A 281 20.75 -22.78 5.66
CA ILE A 281 20.29 -21.40 5.42
C ILE A 281 21.46 -20.45 5.21
N ARG A 282 22.52 -20.55 6.02
CA ARG A 282 23.74 -19.74 5.84
C ARG A 282 24.35 -19.94 4.45
N GLN A 283 24.55 -21.21 4.05
CA GLN A 283 25.13 -21.54 2.74
C GLN A 283 24.29 -21.00 1.57
N VAL A 284 22.96 -21.11 1.64
CA VAL A 284 22.08 -20.66 0.54
C VAL A 284 21.96 -19.13 0.47
N VAL A 285 21.94 -18.42 1.60
CA VAL A 285 21.93 -16.94 1.61
C VAL A 285 23.25 -16.37 1.08
N GLU A 286 24.39 -16.94 1.48
CA GLU A 286 25.70 -16.58 0.91
C GLU A 286 25.73 -16.81 -0.61
N TYR A 287 25.26 -17.96 -1.08
CA TYR A 287 25.20 -18.29 -2.49
C TYR A 287 24.29 -17.34 -3.31
N ALA A 288 23.11 -16.99 -2.78
CA ALA A 288 22.18 -16.07 -3.43
C ALA A 288 22.78 -14.65 -3.56
N ASN A 289 23.43 -14.17 -2.49
CA ASN A 289 24.10 -12.87 -2.47
C ASN A 289 25.34 -12.82 -3.38
N GLN A 290 26.10 -13.91 -3.49
CA GLN A 290 27.18 -14.04 -4.46
C GLN A 290 26.65 -13.94 -5.91
N LEU A 291 25.59 -14.66 -6.25
CA LEU A 291 24.98 -14.57 -7.58
C LEU A 291 24.45 -13.17 -7.90
N ALA A 292 23.84 -12.49 -6.92
CA ALA A 292 23.41 -11.10 -7.08
C ALA A 292 24.61 -10.17 -7.38
N THR A 293 25.72 -10.36 -6.67
CA THR A 293 27.00 -9.64 -6.89
C THR A 293 27.54 -9.85 -8.30
N GLU A 294 27.68 -11.11 -8.72
CA GLU A 294 28.19 -11.47 -10.04
C GLU A 294 27.31 -10.95 -11.19
N LYS A 295 25.98 -11.00 -11.01
CA LYS A 295 25.02 -10.44 -11.96
C LYS A 295 25.15 -8.92 -12.06
N TYR A 296 25.21 -8.23 -10.91
CA TYR A 296 25.30 -6.77 -10.87
C TYR A 296 26.58 -6.26 -11.54
N ILE A 297 27.73 -6.91 -11.27
CA ILE A 297 29.03 -6.60 -11.92
C ILE A 297 28.96 -6.83 -13.44
N ARG A 298 28.26 -7.87 -13.89
CA ARG A 298 28.10 -8.20 -15.32
C ARG A 298 27.24 -7.18 -16.06
N GLU A 299 26.19 -6.67 -15.41
CA GLU A 299 25.29 -5.65 -15.97
C GLU A 299 25.89 -4.23 -15.85
N HIS A 300 26.74 -3.98 -14.85
CA HIS A 300 27.40 -2.70 -14.59
C HIS A 300 28.93 -2.84 -14.54
N PRO A 301 29.59 -3.15 -15.67
CA PRO A 301 31.05 -3.35 -15.70
C PRO A 301 31.79 -2.08 -15.25
N PRO A 302 32.76 -2.18 -14.31
CA PRO A 302 33.45 -1.02 -13.77
C PRO A 302 34.22 -0.27 -14.86
N LYS A 303 34.11 1.06 -14.87
CA LYS A 303 34.79 1.91 -15.84
C LYS A 303 36.31 1.80 -15.68
N ARG A 304 37.00 1.19 -16.65
CA ARG A 304 38.48 1.23 -16.75
C ARG A 304 38.95 2.69 -16.68
N LYS A 305 39.74 3.03 -15.64
CA LYS A 305 40.42 4.33 -15.54
C LYS A 305 41.42 4.45 -16.69
N THR A 306 41.12 5.30 -17.67
CA THR A 306 42.10 5.71 -18.69
C THR A 306 43.19 6.57 -18.04
N LEU A 307 44.42 6.05 -18.00
CA LEU A 307 45.61 6.81 -17.65
C LEU A 307 45.79 7.99 -18.62
N SER A 308 45.98 9.18 -18.05
CA SER A 308 46.18 10.44 -18.77
C SER A 308 47.53 10.43 -19.51
N LYS A 309 47.50 10.63 -20.83
CA LYS A 309 48.70 10.93 -21.62
C LYS A 309 49.09 12.39 -21.47
N GLU A 310 50.15 12.67 -20.73
CA GLU A 310 51.00 13.85 -20.95
C GLU A 310 52.49 13.49 -20.85
N THR A 311 53.09 13.13 -21.99
CA THR A 311 54.42 13.64 -22.37
C THR A 311 54.64 13.47 -23.87
N SER A 312 55.39 14.39 -24.45
CA SER A 312 55.58 14.56 -25.90
C SER A 312 56.70 13.67 -26.46
N GLY A 313 56.53 13.15 -27.68
CA GLY A 313 57.57 12.34 -28.35
C GLY A 313 57.24 11.98 -29.80
N LYS A 314 57.87 12.68 -30.74
CA LYS A 314 57.77 12.56 -32.21
C LYS A 314 57.87 11.11 -32.74
N PHE A 315 57.02 10.69 -33.70
CA PHE A 315 57.36 10.63 -35.15
C PHE A 315 56.26 9.97 -36.04
N SER A 316 56.34 10.28 -37.34
CA SER A 316 55.82 9.62 -38.57
C SER A 316 55.38 8.13 -38.52
N LYS A 317 54.55 7.58 -39.43
CA LYS A 317 53.92 8.05 -40.69
C LYS A 317 52.80 7.07 -41.11
N THR A 318 51.67 7.59 -41.61
CA THR A 318 50.83 7.11 -42.74
C THR A 318 50.72 5.63 -43.18
N ILE A 319 49.47 5.30 -43.63
CA ILE A 319 49.09 4.57 -44.87
C ILE A 319 48.69 3.05 -44.82
N LYS A 320 47.37 2.86 -45.02
CA LYS A 320 46.65 1.90 -45.93
C LYS A 320 46.52 0.38 -45.68
N THR A 321 45.24 -0.04 -45.72
CA THR A 321 44.60 -1.15 -46.51
C THR A 321 44.98 -2.63 -46.35
N GLY A 322 43.94 -3.47 -46.32
CA GLY A 322 43.92 -4.86 -46.86
C GLY A 322 43.33 -5.89 -45.88
N THR A 323 42.05 -6.30 -46.00
CA THR A 323 41.48 -7.44 -46.77
C THR A 323 41.96 -8.86 -46.43
N ASN A 324 41.03 -9.69 -45.90
CA ASN A 324 40.81 -11.14 -46.13
C ASN A 324 41.94 -12.13 -45.68
N CYS A 325 41.75 -13.40 -45.30
CA CYS A 325 40.70 -14.41 -45.54
C CYS A 325 40.97 -15.70 -44.70
N LYS A 326 39.95 -16.56 -44.50
CA LYS A 326 40.01 -18.05 -44.35
C LYS A 326 40.73 -18.66 -43.13
N GLN A 327 40.07 -19.50 -42.32
CA GLN A 327 39.67 -20.92 -42.53
C GLN A 327 40.86 -21.88 -42.66
N GLU A 328 40.98 -22.84 -41.73
CA GLU A 328 40.77 -24.28 -42.02
C GLU A 328 40.70 -25.15 -40.74
N GLN A 329 40.27 -26.41 -40.90
CA GLN A 329 39.98 -27.41 -39.86
C GLN A 329 41.13 -28.41 -39.67
N SER A 330 41.14 -29.20 -38.58
CA SER A 330 41.70 -30.57 -38.56
C SER A 330 41.19 -31.39 -37.36
N GLN A 331 40.87 -32.68 -37.58
CA GLN A 331 40.40 -33.67 -36.59
C GLN A 331 41.49 -34.70 -36.19
N LYS A 332 41.27 -35.40 -35.06
CA LYS A 332 41.65 -36.80 -34.69
C LYS A 332 41.10 -37.07 -33.26
N HIS A 333 40.37 -38.14 -32.84
CA HIS A 333 40.50 -39.62 -32.95
C HIS A 333 41.86 -40.13 -32.42
N TRP A 334 42.06 -41.18 -31.59
CA TRP A 334 41.24 -42.30 -31.02
C TRP A 334 42.11 -43.05 -29.95
N GLU A 335 41.68 -43.91 -29.00
CA GLU A 335 40.40 -44.23 -28.30
C GLU A 335 40.67 -45.24 -27.11
N ASP A 336 39.67 -45.50 -26.24
CA ASP A 336 39.39 -46.78 -25.50
C ASP A 336 39.96 -47.15 -24.07
N GLN A 337 39.14 -47.96 -23.36
CA GLN A 337 39.37 -48.89 -22.21
C GLN A 337 39.22 -48.52 -20.71
N SER A 338 38.58 -49.44 -19.99
CA SER A 338 38.47 -49.63 -18.52
C SER A 338 38.76 -51.13 -18.19
N PRO A 339 39.03 -51.61 -16.94
CA PRO A 339 38.04 -51.56 -15.85
C PRO A 339 38.53 -51.61 -14.37
N HIS A 340 37.55 -51.45 -13.45
CA HIS A 340 37.44 -52.03 -12.09
C HIS A 340 38.30 -51.62 -10.87
N GLN A 341 37.53 -51.41 -9.79
CA GLN A 341 37.73 -51.70 -8.36
C GLN A 341 38.33 -50.65 -7.41
N THR A 342 37.49 -50.34 -6.42
CA THR A 342 37.61 -49.47 -5.24
C THR A 342 38.54 -50.01 -4.15
N GLN A 343 39.23 -49.12 -3.43
CA GLN A 343 39.01 -48.91 -1.98
C GLN A 343 39.77 -47.67 -1.40
N HIS A 344 39.02 -46.88 -0.63
CA HIS A 344 39.38 -45.97 0.48
C HIS A 344 40.59 -44.98 0.47
N GLU A 345 40.26 -43.75 0.89
CA GLU A 345 41.05 -42.83 1.74
C GLU A 345 42.32 -42.11 1.21
N GLN A 346 42.09 -40.94 0.60
CA GLN A 346 42.75 -39.64 0.88
C GLN A 346 41.92 -38.57 0.12
N MET A 347 41.36 -37.50 0.71
CA MET A 347 41.90 -36.47 1.61
C MET A 347 42.95 -35.56 0.95
N PHE A 348 42.47 -34.40 0.48
CA PHE A 348 43.17 -33.15 0.15
C PHE A 348 44.32 -33.14 -0.89
N LEU A 349 44.26 -32.10 -1.74
CA LEU A 349 45.27 -31.62 -2.71
C LEU A 349 45.52 -32.50 -3.95
N TYR A 350 45.31 -31.92 -5.14
CA TYR A 350 46.38 -31.49 -6.07
C TYR A 350 45.75 -30.38 -6.97
N LYS A 351 46.16 -29.13 -6.75
CA LYS A 351 46.95 -28.26 -7.66
C LYS A 351 46.25 -27.89 -8.99
N GLN A 352 45.98 -26.61 -9.28
CA GLN A 352 46.94 -25.52 -9.58
C GLN A 352 47.95 -25.89 -10.66
N GLU A 353 47.62 -25.55 -11.91
CA GLU A 353 48.55 -25.17 -12.98
C GLU A 353 47.72 -24.47 -14.07
N ASP A 354 47.53 -23.15 -13.93
CA ASP A 354 47.26 -22.14 -14.98
C ASP A 354 47.06 -20.75 -14.32
N GLU A 355 48.05 -20.34 -13.51
CA GLU A 355 48.22 -18.94 -13.08
C GLU A 355 49.65 -18.48 -13.42
N GLU A 356 49.81 -17.88 -14.59
CA GLU A 356 50.82 -16.84 -14.84
C GLU A 356 50.29 -15.91 -15.95
N GLU A 357 50.44 -14.60 -15.76
CA GLU A 357 49.90 -13.50 -16.61
C GLU A 357 48.40 -13.12 -16.51
N ASN A 358 47.92 -12.76 -15.30
CA ASN A 358 47.32 -11.42 -15.09
C ASN A 358 47.17 -11.06 -13.60
N ASP A 359 48.29 -11.00 -12.87
CA ASP A 359 48.26 -10.42 -11.52
C ASP A 359 48.11 -8.90 -11.58
N LYS A 360 46.86 -8.46 -11.42
CA LYS A 360 46.48 -7.12 -10.97
C LYS A 360 45.05 -7.16 -10.45
N LEU A 361 44.91 -7.43 -9.15
CA LEU A 361 43.65 -7.19 -8.43
C LEU A 361 43.14 -5.77 -8.75
N LEU A 362 41.99 -5.71 -9.42
CA LEU A 362 41.10 -4.58 -9.28
C LEU A 362 40.34 -4.80 -7.98
N ASP A 363 40.57 -3.93 -7.01
CA ASP A 363 39.96 -3.97 -5.69
C ASP A 363 38.43 -3.97 -5.82
N ALA A 364 37.80 -5.11 -5.54
CA ALA A 364 36.37 -5.34 -5.77
C ALA A 364 35.47 -4.74 -4.66
N THR A 365 36.07 -3.97 -3.75
CA THR A 365 35.46 -3.42 -2.54
C THR A 365 34.61 -2.15 -2.75
N ASP A 366 34.70 -1.50 -3.92
CA ASP A 366 33.98 -0.26 -4.25
C ASP A 366 32.60 -0.48 -4.92
N VAL A 367 32.15 -1.73 -5.14
CA VAL A 367 30.88 -2.03 -5.83
C VAL A 367 29.72 -2.13 -4.83
N VAL A 368 29.00 -1.04 -4.62
CA VAL A 368 27.77 -1.03 -3.81
C VAL A 368 26.62 -1.67 -4.61
N ILE A 369 26.15 -2.82 -4.13
CA ILE A 369 24.97 -3.54 -4.64
C ILE A 369 23.71 -2.98 -3.96
N PRO A 370 22.58 -2.82 -4.66
CA PRO A 370 21.31 -2.44 -4.04
C PRO A 370 20.88 -3.43 -2.95
N ASN A 371 20.43 -2.92 -1.80
CA ASN A 371 19.85 -3.74 -0.73
C ASN A 371 18.60 -4.51 -1.20
N SER A 372 17.92 -4.02 -2.24
CA SER A 372 16.80 -4.69 -2.89
C SER A 372 17.19 -5.92 -3.71
N ASP A 373 18.47 -6.12 -4.04
CA ASP A 373 18.96 -7.33 -4.72
C ASP A 373 19.53 -8.37 -3.74
N LEU A 374 19.83 -7.98 -2.50
CA LEU A 374 20.46 -8.82 -1.47
C LEU A 374 19.44 -9.39 -0.47
N PHE A 375 19.74 -10.59 0.04
CA PHE A 375 18.99 -11.27 1.10
C PHE A 375 19.73 -11.26 2.44
N GLU A 376 18.97 -11.36 3.52
CA GLU A 376 19.44 -11.57 4.89
C GLU A 376 18.49 -12.50 5.66
N MET A 377 18.99 -13.01 6.80
CA MET A 377 18.18 -13.78 7.75
C MET A 377 17.43 -12.82 8.67
N GLY A 378 16.12 -12.99 8.83
CA GLY A 378 15.30 -12.27 9.82
C GLY A 378 15.06 -13.08 11.10
N THR A 379 14.48 -12.47 12.12
CA THR A 379 14.05 -13.15 13.36
C THR A 379 12.53 -13.24 13.46
N LEU A 380 12.03 -14.16 14.28
CA LEU A 380 10.58 -14.31 14.52
C LEU A 380 9.97 -13.06 15.21
N ASP A 381 10.77 -12.31 15.96
CA ASP A 381 10.35 -11.07 16.62
C ASP A 381 9.93 -9.99 15.61
N GLU A 382 10.46 -10.01 14.39
CA GLU A 382 10.04 -9.12 13.29
C GLU A 382 8.60 -9.40 12.82
N ILE A 383 8.08 -10.60 13.09
CA ILE A 383 6.73 -11.05 12.72
C ILE A 383 5.76 -10.92 13.91
N TYR A 384 6.24 -11.18 15.14
CA TYR A 384 5.39 -11.34 16.34
C TYR A 384 5.63 -10.32 17.47
N GLY A 385 6.78 -9.63 17.53
CA GLY A 385 7.18 -8.74 18.64
C GLY A 385 8.23 -9.36 19.59
N GLU A 386 8.67 -8.61 20.61
CA GLU A 386 9.71 -9.04 21.57
C GLU A 386 9.32 -10.31 22.37
N ASP A 387 10.34 -11.09 22.78
CA ASP A 387 10.31 -12.30 23.62
C ASP A 387 9.46 -13.49 23.11
N ASN A 388 9.80 -14.04 21.92
CA ASN A 388 9.07 -15.19 21.33
C ASN A 388 9.86 -16.50 21.07
N GLU A 389 11.12 -16.64 21.53
CA GLU A 389 11.88 -17.91 21.36
C GLU A 389 11.21 -19.13 22.04
N CYS A 390 10.30 -18.90 23.00
CA CYS A 390 9.54 -19.95 23.70
C CYS A 390 8.40 -20.60 22.85
N MET A 391 8.18 -20.14 21.62
CA MET A 391 6.97 -20.47 20.84
C MET A 391 7.10 -21.69 19.89
N LEU A 392 8.33 -22.14 19.62
CA LEU A 392 8.61 -23.24 18.68
C LEU A 392 8.56 -24.62 19.37
N ASP A 393 7.99 -25.61 18.69
CA ASP A 393 8.01 -26.99 19.18
C ASP A 393 9.45 -27.57 19.09
N PRO A 394 9.96 -28.28 20.11
CA PRO A 394 11.24 -28.97 20.04
C PRO A 394 11.30 -29.91 18.82
N GLY A 395 12.35 -29.76 18.01
CA GLY A 395 12.52 -30.51 16.76
C GLY A 395 11.94 -29.84 15.49
N CYS A 396 11.19 -28.75 15.63
CA CYS A 396 10.73 -27.92 14.51
C CYS A 396 11.68 -26.71 14.31
N PHE A 397 12.32 -26.61 13.15
CA PHE A 397 13.18 -25.48 12.80
C PHE A 397 12.51 -24.57 11.78
N ILE A 398 12.48 -23.27 12.08
CA ILE A 398 11.97 -22.23 11.19
C ILE A 398 13.03 -21.15 10.98
N ALA A 399 13.28 -20.80 9.72
CA ALA A 399 14.14 -19.69 9.34
C ALA A 399 13.42 -18.71 8.41
N ILE A 400 13.67 -17.42 8.62
CA ILE A 400 13.13 -16.33 7.80
C ILE A 400 14.25 -15.80 6.92
N ILE A 401 14.02 -15.76 5.61
CA ILE A 401 14.91 -15.12 4.64
C ILE A 401 14.15 -14.01 3.92
N LYS A 402 14.66 -12.79 3.97
CA LYS A 402 14.02 -11.60 3.37
C LYS A 402 15.03 -10.80 2.55
N ARG A 403 14.55 -9.97 1.62
CA ARG A 403 15.40 -8.94 1.00
C ARG A 403 15.74 -7.86 2.02
N LYS A 404 16.96 -7.32 1.98
CA LYS A 404 17.41 -6.23 2.88
C LYS A 404 16.59 -4.95 2.68
N GLU A 405 16.09 -4.74 1.47
CA GLU A 405 15.08 -3.73 1.15
C GLU A 405 13.92 -4.41 0.41
N MET A 406 12.75 -4.47 1.04
CA MET A 406 11.55 -5.04 0.42
C MET A 406 10.93 -4.08 -0.58
N MET A 407 10.66 -4.59 -1.79
CA MET A 407 10.10 -3.82 -2.89
C MET A 407 8.60 -4.03 -2.96
N GLN A 408 7.83 -3.04 -2.47
CA GLN A 408 6.41 -2.94 -2.83
C GLN A 408 6.32 -2.48 -4.29
N PHE A 409 5.77 -3.33 -5.17
CA PHE A 409 5.58 -3.06 -6.59
C PHE A 409 4.39 -2.11 -6.85
N ASP A 410 4.38 -0.98 -6.15
CA ASP A 410 3.31 0.00 -6.19
C ASP A 410 3.58 1.11 -7.24
N SER A 411 2.63 2.04 -7.33
CA SER A 411 2.73 3.21 -8.21
C SER A 411 3.95 4.08 -7.92
N LEU A 412 4.41 4.16 -6.66
CA LEU A 412 5.56 4.97 -6.26
C LEU A 412 6.88 4.31 -6.70
N PHE A 413 7.01 2.99 -6.57
CA PHE A 413 8.14 2.25 -7.12
C PHE A 413 8.19 2.37 -8.65
N MET A 414 7.06 2.25 -9.34
CA MET A 414 7.03 2.41 -10.79
C MET A 414 7.38 3.82 -11.26
N ILE A 415 7.03 4.86 -10.48
CA ILE A 415 7.51 6.23 -10.70
C ILE A 415 9.03 6.30 -10.50
N LYS A 416 9.59 5.77 -9.38
CA LYS A 416 11.04 5.76 -9.14
C LYS A 416 11.83 5.02 -10.22
N VAL A 417 11.31 3.91 -10.75
CA VAL A 417 11.93 3.15 -11.86
C VAL A 417 11.85 3.93 -13.18
N ALA A 418 10.77 4.67 -13.42
CA ALA A 418 10.68 5.55 -14.58
C ALA A 418 11.58 6.80 -14.43
N GLU A 419 11.76 7.33 -13.22
CA GLU A 419 12.74 8.37 -12.90
C GLU A 419 14.18 7.90 -13.12
N SER A 420 14.57 6.72 -12.60
CA SER A 420 15.92 6.17 -12.78
C SER A 420 16.23 5.79 -14.23
N LYS A 421 15.22 5.40 -15.02
CA LYS A 421 15.31 5.22 -16.47
C LYS A 421 15.26 6.53 -17.27
N GLY A 422 15.18 7.69 -16.61
CA GLY A 422 15.18 9.01 -17.24
C GLY A 422 13.92 9.34 -18.03
N LEU A 423 12.82 8.61 -17.84
CA LEU A 423 11.59 8.70 -18.64
C LEU A 423 10.89 10.05 -18.50
N PHE A 424 11.06 10.72 -17.35
CA PHE A 424 10.53 12.06 -17.08
C PHE A 424 11.53 13.19 -17.39
N GLY A 425 12.70 12.84 -17.93
CA GLY A 425 13.83 13.75 -18.08
C GLY A 425 14.66 13.88 -16.79
N ASP A 426 15.94 14.14 -16.99
CA ASP A 426 16.93 14.39 -15.95
C ASP A 426 16.78 15.86 -15.48
N PRO A 427 16.41 16.13 -14.21
CA PRO A 427 16.06 17.47 -13.74
C PRO A 427 17.26 18.43 -13.70
N ASP A 428 18.48 17.90 -13.60
CA ASP A 428 19.72 18.66 -13.51
C ASP A 428 20.50 18.71 -14.84
N LYS A 429 20.07 17.98 -15.89
CA LYS A 429 20.57 18.20 -17.25
C LYS A 429 20.10 19.53 -17.80
N GLU A 430 21.00 20.50 -17.68
CA GLU A 430 20.85 21.88 -18.11
C GLU A 430 20.09 22.05 -19.43
N ARG A 431 18.99 22.82 -19.38
CA ARG A 431 18.38 23.38 -20.58
C ARG A 431 19.37 24.32 -21.26
N ASN A 432 19.83 23.91 -22.44
CA ASN A 432 20.74 24.60 -23.35
C ASN A 432 20.63 26.16 -23.26
N PRO A 433 21.72 26.90 -22.94
CA PRO A 433 21.66 28.35 -22.68
C PRO A 433 21.01 29.21 -23.79
N LYS A 434 21.01 28.71 -25.04
CA LYS A 434 20.43 29.41 -26.20
C LYS A 434 18.91 29.58 -26.12
N GLN A 435 18.17 28.68 -25.48
CA GLN A 435 16.71 28.87 -25.28
C GLN A 435 16.40 29.93 -24.21
N ARG A 436 17.30 30.15 -23.25
CA ARG A 436 17.14 31.20 -22.22
C ARG A 436 17.14 32.60 -22.86
N ILE A 437 17.92 32.81 -23.91
CA ILE A 437 18.06 34.12 -24.58
C ILE A 437 16.80 34.51 -25.38
N GLN A 438 16.14 33.59 -26.07
CA GLN A 438 14.91 33.91 -26.82
C GLN A 438 13.73 34.29 -25.90
N VAL A 439 13.59 33.64 -24.75
CA VAL A 439 12.56 33.96 -23.75
C VAL A 439 12.86 35.27 -23.01
N LEU A 440 14.14 35.58 -22.74
CA LEU A 440 14.53 36.85 -22.10
C LEU A 440 14.55 38.06 -23.04
N GLN A 441 14.78 37.87 -24.35
CA GLN A 441 14.72 38.98 -25.31
C GLN A 441 13.28 39.42 -25.64
N THR A 442 12.32 38.49 -25.65
CA THR A 442 10.89 38.85 -25.72
C THR A 442 10.39 39.58 -24.47
N ALA A 443 11.07 39.42 -23.33
CA ALA A 443 10.76 40.14 -22.08
C ALA A 443 11.41 41.54 -21.96
N ARG A 444 12.25 41.98 -22.91
CA ARG A 444 12.98 43.27 -22.84
C ARG A 444 12.84 44.21 -24.05
N GLN A 445 12.00 43.89 -25.05
CA GLN A 445 11.69 44.79 -26.17
C GLN A 445 10.21 45.23 -26.25
N THR A 446 9.72 45.87 -25.18
CA THR A 446 8.52 46.73 -25.25
C THR A 446 8.72 48.09 -24.57
N SER A 447 9.91 48.70 -24.72
CA SER A 447 10.16 50.13 -24.46
C SER A 447 10.16 50.95 -25.76
N ARG A 448 9.05 50.89 -26.51
CA ARG A 448 8.75 51.83 -27.60
C ARG A 448 7.33 52.35 -27.42
N MET A 449 7.19 53.67 -27.41
CA MET A 449 5.95 54.41 -27.10
C MET A 449 4.74 53.79 -27.82
N LYS A 450 3.86 53.16 -27.04
CA LYS A 450 2.51 52.76 -27.45
C LYS A 450 1.57 53.14 -26.31
N SER A 451 0.40 53.65 -26.69
CA SER A 451 -0.61 54.18 -25.77
C SER A 451 -0.92 53.24 -24.60
N PHE A 452 -1.19 53.83 -23.43
CA PHE A 452 -1.59 53.12 -22.21
C PHE A 452 -2.82 52.23 -22.44
N LYS A 453 -2.59 50.96 -22.82
CA LYS A 453 -3.63 49.93 -22.76
C LYS A 453 -3.84 49.57 -21.30
N ARG A 454 -4.96 50.04 -20.76
CA ARG A 454 -5.52 49.67 -19.44
C ARG A 454 -5.37 48.17 -19.21
N VAL A 455 -4.68 47.79 -18.15
CA VAL A 455 -4.54 46.38 -17.73
C VAL A 455 -5.95 45.84 -17.47
N LYS A 456 -6.34 44.77 -18.17
CA LYS A 456 -7.66 44.15 -17.99
C LYS A 456 -7.69 43.45 -16.64
N LYS A 457 -8.82 43.59 -15.94
CA LYS A 457 -9.01 43.01 -14.59
C LYS A 457 -9.15 41.47 -14.59
N TYR A 458 -9.67 40.91 -15.68
CA TYR A 458 -9.89 39.48 -15.86
C TYR A 458 -9.31 39.04 -17.21
N ASP A 459 -8.66 37.88 -17.27
CA ASP A 459 -8.36 37.23 -18.55
C ASP A 459 -9.57 36.42 -19.00
N LEU A 460 -9.87 36.45 -20.31
CA LEU A 460 -11.07 35.84 -20.88
C LEU A 460 -10.70 34.85 -21.99
N TYR A 461 -11.45 33.75 -22.06
CA TYR A 461 -11.35 32.73 -23.10
C TYR A 461 -12.74 32.47 -23.70
N ARG A 462 -12.86 32.64 -25.02
CA ARG A 462 -14.13 32.55 -25.79
C ARG A 462 -15.28 33.42 -25.22
N LEU A 463 -14.95 34.61 -24.69
CA LEU A 463 -15.92 35.60 -24.21
C LEU A 463 -15.53 37.01 -24.68
N ASP A 464 -16.48 37.74 -25.27
CA ASP A 464 -16.29 39.14 -25.71
C ASP A 464 -16.33 40.13 -24.54
N LYS A 465 -17.12 39.80 -23.51
CA LYS A 465 -17.32 40.60 -22.29
C LYS A 465 -17.16 39.70 -21.08
N GLY A 466 -16.48 40.22 -20.06
CA GLY A 466 -16.27 39.55 -18.78
C GLY A 466 -17.11 40.19 -17.66
N PRO A 467 -16.79 39.84 -16.39
CA PRO A 467 -17.43 40.42 -15.22
C PRO A 467 -17.21 41.94 -15.12
N SER A 468 -18.06 42.62 -14.34
CA SER A 468 -17.94 44.06 -14.16
C SER A 468 -16.62 44.44 -13.46
N GLU A 469 -15.91 45.43 -14.01
CA GLU A 469 -14.76 46.05 -13.33
C GLU A 469 -15.21 46.97 -12.18
N LYS A 470 -16.42 47.54 -12.27
CA LYS A 470 -17.03 48.37 -11.23
C LYS A 470 -17.95 47.50 -10.37
N SER A 471 -17.75 47.51 -9.05
CA SER A 471 -18.68 46.89 -8.11
C SER A 471 -19.03 47.85 -6.99
N ASN A 472 -20.24 47.72 -6.46
CA ASN A 472 -20.65 48.38 -5.23
C ASN A 472 -20.43 47.40 -4.05
N LEU A 473 -19.85 47.90 -2.96
CA LEU A 473 -19.71 47.19 -1.70
C LEU A 473 -20.33 48.08 -0.61
N ASN A 474 -21.31 47.55 0.11
CA ASN A 474 -21.98 48.25 1.21
C ASN A 474 -21.41 47.79 2.57
N VAL A 475 -21.73 48.51 3.64
CA VAL A 475 -21.22 48.20 4.99
C VAL A 475 -21.66 46.82 5.49
N LYS A 476 -22.87 46.34 5.16
CA LYS A 476 -23.37 45.01 5.54
C LYS A 476 -22.59 43.89 4.84
N ASP A 477 -22.41 44.00 3.53
CA ASP A 477 -21.58 43.08 2.73
C ASP A 477 -20.13 43.05 3.25
N ALA A 478 -19.57 44.22 3.56
CA ALA A 478 -18.22 44.34 4.12
C ALA A 478 -18.10 43.70 5.51
N THR A 479 -19.08 43.92 6.38
CA THR A 479 -19.14 43.31 7.72
C THR A 479 -19.22 41.79 7.64
N TYR A 480 -20.09 41.27 6.78
CA TYR A 480 -20.22 39.83 6.54
C TYR A 480 -18.89 39.24 6.05
N ALA A 481 -18.35 39.80 4.96
CA ALA A 481 -17.12 39.33 4.35
C ALA A 481 -15.93 39.28 5.33
N LEU A 482 -15.73 40.37 6.08
CA LEU A 482 -14.64 40.47 7.05
C LEU A 482 -14.82 39.49 8.21
N LYS A 483 -16.04 39.38 8.76
CA LYS A 483 -16.34 38.42 9.84
C LYS A 483 -16.10 37.00 9.40
N THR A 484 -16.65 36.60 8.25
CA THR A 484 -16.58 35.22 7.78
C THR A 484 -15.16 34.82 7.38
N MET A 485 -14.38 35.66 6.71
CA MET A 485 -12.97 35.33 6.42
C MET A 485 -12.11 35.20 7.69
N ASN A 486 -12.30 36.09 8.69
CA ASN A 486 -11.61 35.94 9.98
C ASN A 486 -12.06 34.68 10.74
N CYS A 487 -13.33 34.29 10.61
CA CYS A 487 -13.87 33.08 11.21
C CYS A 487 -13.20 31.83 10.62
N ILE A 488 -13.14 31.71 9.29
CA ILE A 488 -12.40 30.65 8.58
C ILE A 488 -10.93 30.64 9.04
N ARG A 489 -10.25 31.78 8.99
CA ARG A 489 -8.84 31.93 9.39
C ARG A 489 -8.58 31.42 10.80
N ARG A 490 -9.43 31.75 11.78
CA ARG A 490 -9.25 31.28 13.16
C ARG A 490 -9.63 29.81 13.32
N MET A 491 -10.73 29.35 12.73
CA MET A 491 -11.18 27.96 12.78
C MET A 491 -10.12 27.00 12.25
N GLU A 492 -9.55 27.29 11.09
CA GLU A 492 -8.51 26.47 10.47
C GLU A 492 -7.20 26.48 11.30
N ASN A 493 -6.82 27.62 11.88
CA ASN A 493 -5.68 27.68 12.80
C ASN A 493 -5.93 26.86 14.08
N ARG A 494 -7.15 26.91 14.64
CA ARG A 494 -7.54 26.07 15.79
C ARG A 494 -7.55 24.59 15.43
N ALA A 495 -8.04 24.20 14.25
CA ALA A 495 -7.92 22.83 13.76
C ALA A 495 -6.44 22.40 13.65
N ALA A 496 -5.54 23.26 13.18
CA ALA A 496 -4.10 22.99 13.16
C ALA A 496 -3.49 22.80 14.56
N GLU A 497 -3.97 23.55 15.57
CA GLU A 497 -3.57 23.39 16.97
C GLU A 497 -4.08 22.06 17.55
N LEU A 498 -5.36 21.73 17.36
CA LEU A 498 -6.01 20.50 17.82
C LEU A 498 -5.37 19.23 17.20
N TYR A 499 -4.97 19.30 15.92
CA TYR A 499 -4.22 18.21 15.26
C TYR A 499 -2.86 17.97 15.93
N ARG A 500 -2.11 19.02 16.27
CA ARG A 500 -0.83 18.87 16.99
C ARG A 500 -1.02 18.33 18.41
N GLN A 501 -2.19 18.57 19.03
CA GLN A 501 -2.60 17.99 20.31
C GLN A 501 -3.11 16.54 20.18
N ARG A 502 -3.09 15.93 18.98
CA ARG A 502 -3.64 14.59 18.67
C ARG A 502 -5.13 14.42 18.97
N LEU A 503 -5.89 15.53 18.97
CA LEU A 503 -7.35 15.52 19.08
C LEU A 503 -8.04 15.33 17.71
N ILE A 504 -7.31 15.53 16.62
CA ILE A 504 -7.71 15.24 15.24
C ILE A 504 -6.75 14.20 14.69
N ASN A 505 -7.29 13.15 14.07
CA ASN A 505 -6.55 12.04 13.47
C ASN A 505 -6.77 11.97 11.95
N GLY A 506 -5.93 11.21 11.25
CA GLY A 506 -6.06 11.01 9.80
C GLY A 506 -5.72 12.26 8.99
N PHE A 507 -6.52 12.55 7.95
CA PHE A 507 -6.29 13.71 7.10
C PHE A 507 -6.85 15.00 7.70
N LEU A 508 -6.10 16.10 7.57
CA LEU A 508 -6.61 17.46 7.81
C LEU A 508 -6.05 18.43 6.76
N HIS A 509 -6.94 19.04 5.98
CA HIS A 509 -6.60 19.90 4.84
C HIS A 509 -7.04 21.35 5.08
N LEU A 510 -6.13 22.21 5.52
CA LEU A 510 -6.46 23.55 5.99
C LEU A 510 -6.69 24.56 4.85
N TYR A 511 -7.76 25.35 4.90
CA TYR A 511 -8.10 26.32 3.85
C TYR A 511 -7.41 27.70 3.95
N VAL A 512 -6.43 27.85 4.87
CA VAL A 512 -5.79 29.13 5.20
C VAL A 512 -5.06 29.75 4.01
N GLY A 513 -5.40 31.01 3.72
CA GLY A 513 -4.90 31.81 2.60
C GLY A 513 -5.85 31.89 1.40
N GLN A 514 -6.89 31.04 1.37
CA GLN A 514 -7.85 30.96 0.27
C GLN A 514 -9.24 31.53 0.65
N GLU A 515 -9.40 32.15 1.82
CA GLU A 515 -10.70 32.49 2.43
C GLU A 515 -11.60 33.36 1.53
N ALA A 516 -10.99 34.20 0.68
CA ALA A 516 -11.70 35.03 -0.29
C ALA A 516 -12.51 34.21 -1.32
N ILE A 517 -12.13 32.97 -1.64
CA ILE A 517 -12.86 32.11 -2.56
C ILE A 517 -14.19 31.67 -1.95
N ALA A 518 -14.18 30.98 -0.81
CA ALA A 518 -15.40 30.48 -0.18
C ALA A 518 -16.41 31.61 0.13
N VAL A 519 -15.93 32.73 0.67
CA VAL A 519 -16.79 33.87 1.02
C VAL A 519 -17.23 34.66 -0.22
N GLY A 520 -16.32 34.91 -1.18
CA GLY A 520 -16.63 35.59 -2.44
C GLY A 520 -17.61 34.81 -3.31
N LEU A 521 -17.50 33.47 -3.32
CA LEU A 521 -18.49 32.56 -3.89
C LEU A 521 -19.85 32.78 -3.21
N ARG A 522 -19.94 32.62 -1.89
CA ARG A 522 -21.21 32.73 -1.15
C ARG A 522 -21.92 34.07 -1.36
N MET A 523 -21.18 35.17 -1.51
CA MET A 523 -21.72 36.52 -1.82
C MET A 523 -22.22 36.69 -3.27
N GLY A 524 -21.83 35.80 -4.18
CA GLY A 524 -22.22 35.79 -5.59
C GLY A 524 -23.32 34.79 -5.95
N LEU A 525 -23.59 33.79 -5.09
CA LEU A 525 -24.65 32.79 -5.26
C LEU A 525 -26.05 33.37 -5.03
N ALA A 526 -27.04 32.78 -5.68
CA ALA A 526 -28.44 32.83 -5.24
C ALA A 526 -28.72 31.73 -4.19
N GLU A 527 -29.79 31.89 -3.41
CA GLU A 527 -30.15 30.95 -2.34
C GLU A 527 -30.40 29.53 -2.82
N ARG A 528 -30.89 29.35 -4.06
CA ARG A 528 -31.18 28.04 -4.66
C ARG A 528 -29.97 27.33 -5.27
N ASP A 529 -28.83 28.02 -5.42
CA ASP A 529 -27.65 27.43 -6.05
C ASP A 529 -26.97 26.43 -5.12
N THR A 530 -26.28 25.46 -5.72
CA THR A 530 -25.64 24.34 -5.01
C THR A 530 -24.15 24.29 -5.25
N VAL A 531 -23.38 23.80 -4.27
CA VAL A 531 -21.92 23.70 -4.31
C VAL A 531 -21.47 22.26 -4.06
N ILE A 532 -20.42 21.84 -4.77
CA ILE A 532 -19.63 20.65 -4.44
C ILE A 532 -18.14 20.95 -4.64
N THR A 533 -17.28 20.39 -3.78
CA THR A 533 -15.83 20.65 -3.79
C THR A 533 -15.04 19.41 -3.40
N GLY A 534 -13.71 19.48 -3.45
CA GLY A 534 -12.83 18.43 -2.91
C GLY A 534 -12.68 18.49 -1.39
N TYR A 535 -11.86 17.60 -0.83
CA TYR A 535 -11.58 17.40 0.60
C TYR A 535 -11.11 18.62 1.41
N ARG A 536 -10.86 19.79 0.82
CA ARG A 536 -10.47 21.02 1.54
C ARG A 536 -11.71 21.86 1.87
N CYS A 537 -12.69 21.23 2.51
CA CYS A 537 -14.09 21.70 2.50
C CYS A 537 -14.53 22.51 3.73
N HIS A 538 -13.74 22.65 4.80
CA HIS A 538 -14.22 23.27 6.05
C HIS A 538 -14.75 24.71 5.86
N ALA A 539 -14.04 25.52 5.07
CA ALA A 539 -14.49 26.86 4.70
C ALA A 539 -15.83 26.88 3.94
N PHE A 540 -16.07 25.86 3.12
CA PHE A 540 -17.35 25.68 2.41
C PHE A 540 -18.45 25.24 3.37
N ALA A 541 -18.18 24.31 4.29
CA ALA A 541 -19.13 23.92 5.34
C ALA A 541 -19.61 25.14 6.15
N LEU A 542 -18.70 26.02 6.54
CA LEU A 542 -19.00 27.25 7.29
C LEU A 542 -19.90 28.23 6.51
N VAL A 543 -19.59 28.50 5.23
CA VAL A 543 -20.41 29.43 4.42
C VAL A 543 -21.74 28.81 3.95
N PHE A 544 -21.89 27.49 4.07
CA PHE A 544 -23.13 26.73 3.92
C PHE A 544 -23.72 26.32 5.26
N ASP A 545 -23.67 27.25 6.21
CA ASP A 545 -24.54 27.32 7.38
C ASP A 545 -24.26 26.22 8.46
N ASN A 546 -23.10 25.56 8.42
CA ASN A 546 -22.59 24.75 9.54
C ASN A 546 -21.83 25.63 10.56
N PRO A 547 -22.09 25.54 11.88
CA PRO A 547 -21.39 26.33 12.89
C PRO A 547 -19.97 25.80 13.15
N VAL A 548 -19.09 26.66 13.67
CA VAL A 548 -17.67 26.34 13.90
C VAL A 548 -17.53 25.16 14.87
N ARG A 549 -18.32 25.14 15.97
CA ARG A 549 -18.35 24.00 16.89
C ARG A 549 -18.60 22.67 16.18
N SER A 550 -19.57 22.60 15.27
CA SER A 550 -19.93 21.36 14.56
C SER A 550 -18.86 20.95 13.55
N ILE A 551 -18.25 21.90 12.83
CA ILE A 551 -17.12 21.63 11.94
C ILE A 551 -15.91 21.08 12.72
N LEU A 552 -15.60 21.69 13.88
CA LEU A 552 -14.51 21.25 14.75
C LEU A 552 -14.83 19.91 15.45
N ALA A 553 -16.08 19.65 15.80
CA ALA A 553 -16.55 18.38 16.32
C ALA A 553 -16.32 17.24 15.30
N GLU A 554 -16.68 17.44 14.03
CA GLU A 554 -16.49 16.42 12.98
C GLU A 554 -15.03 16.05 12.76
N VAL A 555 -14.12 17.03 12.67
CA VAL A 555 -12.67 16.72 12.54
C VAL A 555 -12.11 16.01 13.77
N MET A 556 -12.71 16.21 14.95
CA MET A 556 -12.37 15.49 16.18
C MET A 556 -13.16 14.18 16.37
N GLY A 557 -13.93 13.75 15.36
CA GLY A 557 -14.71 12.50 15.38
C GLY A 557 -15.88 12.49 16.37
N ARG A 558 -16.46 13.66 16.70
CA ARG A 558 -17.54 13.81 17.69
C ARG A 558 -18.94 13.77 17.06
N LYS A 559 -19.90 13.30 17.85
CA LYS A 559 -21.30 13.02 17.43
C LYS A 559 -22.06 14.26 16.93
N THR A 560 -21.65 15.45 17.35
CA THR A 560 -22.24 16.76 17.00
C THR A 560 -21.75 17.33 15.65
N GLY A 561 -20.87 16.64 14.93
CA GLY A 561 -20.44 17.02 13.59
C GLY A 561 -21.52 16.81 12.50
N PRO A 562 -21.45 17.50 11.34
CA PRO A 562 -22.39 17.33 10.22
C PRO A 562 -22.56 15.89 9.69
N ALA A 563 -21.57 15.02 9.86
CA ALA A 563 -21.63 13.60 9.50
C ALA A 563 -21.57 12.70 10.75
N LYS A 564 -21.94 13.23 11.92
CA LYS A 564 -21.95 12.55 13.23
C LYS A 564 -20.57 11.95 13.58
N GLY A 565 -19.47 12.58 13.17
CA GLY A 565 -18.11 12.07 13.39
C GLY A 565 -17.68 10.91 12.49
N LYS A 566 -18.52 10.48 11.53
CA LYS A 566 -18.19 9.41 10.56
C LYS A 566 -17.36 9.90 9.36
N GLY A 567 -17.42 11.20 9.03
CA GLY A 567 -16.84 11.75 7.81
C GLY A 567 -15.47 12.41 8.00
N GLY A 568 -15.22 13.00 9.16
CA GLY A 568 -13.97 13.72 9.46
C GLY A 568 -13.73 14.94 8.56
N SER A 569 -12.45 15.31 8.38
CA SER A 569 -12.04 16.52 7.63
C SER A 569 -12.54 16.58 6.19
N MET A 570 -12.63 15.43 5.51
CA MET A 570 -12.81 15.41 4.06
C MET A 570 -14.28 15.39 3.63
N HIS A 571 -15.20 14.98 4.51
CA HIS A 571 -16.57 14.62 4.13
C HIS A 571 -17.63 15.38 4.96
N MET A 572 -17.72 16.69 4.72
CA MET A 572 -18.72 17.57 5.36
C MET A 572 -19.81 17.99 4.36
N TYR A 573 -21.07 17.77 4.74
CA TYR A 573 -22.24 18.02 3.90
C TYR A 573 -23.13 19.14 4.48
N GLY A 574 -24.06 19.64 3.69
CA GLY A 574 -25.10 20.58 4.14
C GLY A 574 -26.21 20.72 3.09
N PRO A 575 -27.33 21.41 3.39
CA PRO A 575 -28.52 21.41 2.54
C PRO A 575 -28.32 21.84 1.08
N ARG A 576 -27.24 22.58 0.80
CA ARG A 576 -26.81 22.99 -0.56
C ARG A 576 -25.32 22.74 -0.83
N LEU A 577 -24.65 22.01 0.07
CA LEU A 577 -23.25 21.61 -0.02
C LEU A 577 -23.17 20.09 -0.12
N TYR A 578 -22.86 19.59 -1.30
CA TYR A 578 -22.88 18.17 -1.65
C TYR A 578 -21.59 17.42 -1.26
N GLY A 579 -20.91 17.91 -0.22
CA GLY A 579 -19.70 17.29 0.32
C GLY A 579 -18.40 18.02 0.01
N GLY A 580 -17.37 17.62 0.77
CA GLY A 580 -16.03 17.48 0.24
C GLY A 580 -15.84 16.06 -0.29
N ASP A 581 -15.22 15.93 -1.46
CA ASP A 581 -14.84 14.64 -2.05
C ASP A 581 -13.33 14.39 -1.88
N ALA A 582 -12.98 13.21 -1.38
CA ALA A 582 -11.59 12.79 -1.21
C ALA A 582 -10.96 12.28 -2.53
N ILE A 583 -11.78 11.78 -3.46
CA ILE A 583 -11.31 11.23 -4.73
C ILE A 583 -11.09 12.38 -5.70
N VAL A 584 -9.82 12.62 -6.03
CA VAL A 584 -9.40 13.79 -6.83
C VAL A 584 -10.12 13.82 -8.18
N GLY A 585 -11.06 14.77 -8.32
CA GLY A 585 -11.84 14.98 -9.54
C GLY A 585 -13.22 14.28 -9.56
N GLY A 586 -13.52 13.39 -8.61
CA GLY A 586 -14.79 12.66 -8.52
C GLY A 586 -16.00 13.57 -8.34
N GLN A 587 -15.81 14.69 -7.65
CA GLN A 587 -16.85 15.70 -7.45
C GLN A 587 -17.29 16.39 -8.75
N VAL A 588 -16.49 16.35 -9.82
CA VAL A 588 -16.76 17.13 -11.04
C VAL A 588 -17.86 16.49 -11.91
N PRO A 589 -17.85 15.18 -12.18
CA PRO A 589 -19.03 14.48 -12.69
C PRO A 589 -20.27 14.64 -11.80
N VAL A 590 -20.12 14.55 -10.46
CA VAL A 590 -21.26 14.69 -9.52
C VAL A 590 -21.90 16.08 -9.60
N GLY A 591 -21.09 17.15 -9.56
CA GLY A 591 -21.56 18.53 -9.77
C GLY A 591 -22.24 18.75 -11.13
N THR A 592 -21.75 18.06 -12.16
CA THR A 592 -22.39 18.04 -13.49
C THR A 592 -23.75 17.35 -13.46
N GLY A 593 -23.89 16.25 -12.73
CA GLY A 593 -25.17 15.58 -12.47
C GLY A 593 -26.16 16.45 -11.68
N ILE A 594 -25.68 17.22 -10.71
CA ILE A 594 -26.50 18.20 -9.97
C ILE A 594 -26.99 19.32 -10.91
N ALA A 595 -26.15 19.80 -11.83
CA ALA A 595 -26.56 20.76 -12.86
C ALA A 595 -27.61 20.18 -13.83
N PHE A 596 -27.47 18.91 -14.21
CA PHE A 596 -28.49 18.19 -14.98
C PHE A 596 -29.81 18.14 -14.19
N ALA A 597 -29.80 17.79 -12.91
CA ALA A 597 -31.00 17.75 -12.07
C ALA A 597 -31.68 19.13 -11.95
N HIS A 598 -30.92 20.23 -11.80
CA HIS A 598 -31.46 21.59 -11.81
C HIS A 598 -32.14 21.96 -13.12
N LYS A 599 -31.54 21.56 -14.26
CA LYS A 599 -32.13 21.78 -15.59
C LYS A 599 -33.37 20.93 -15.80
N TYR A 600 -33.31 19.65 -15.46
CA TYR A 600 -34.39 18.68 -15.63
C TYR A 600 -35.63 19.05 -14.81
N ASN A 601 -35.43 19.49 -13.56
CA ASN A 601 -36.51 19.91 -12.67
C ASN A 601 -36.89 21.40 -12.81
N GLY A 602 -36.29 22.15 -13.74
CA GLY A 602 -36.62 23.56 -13.99
C GLY A 602 -36.37 24.51 -12.81
N THR A 603 -35.43 24.21 -11.90
CA THR A 603 -35.26 24.93 -10.63
C THR A 603 -34.76 26.37 -10.79
N GLY A 604 -34.14 26.70 -11.93
CA GLY A 604 -33.46 27.99 -12.16
C GLY A 604 -32.20 28.19 -11.30
N ALA A 605 -31.68 27.11 -10.71
CA ALA A 605 -30.45 27.09 -9.96
C ALA A 605 -29.24 26.71 -10.82
N VAL A 606 -28.04 27.05 -10.34
CA VAL A 606 -26.76 26.68 -10.94
C VAL A 606 -26.00 25.77 -9.99
N SER A 607 -25.30 24.76 -10.53
CA SER A 607 -24.32 23.99 -9.76
C SER A 607 -22.93 24.62 -9.89
N PHE A 608 -22.30 24.88 -8.75
CA PHE A 608 -20.94 25.39 -8.65
C PHE A 608 -20.01 24.25 -8.25
N THR A 609 -19.15 23.84 -9.17
CA THR A 609 -18.40 22.58 -9.11
C THR A 609 -16.90 22.89 -9.02
N LEU A 610 -16.33 22.77 -7.82
CA LEU A 610 -14.96 23.19 -7.53
C LEU A 610 -13.96 22.03 -7.60
N TYR A 611 -12.74 22.31 -8.07
CA TYR A 611 -11.62 21.36 -8.14
C TYR A 611 -10.28 22.12 -8.06
N GLY A 612 -9.23 21.48 -7.53
CA GLY A 612 -7.90 22.09 -7.44
C GLY A 612 -7.09 22.02 -8.75
N ASP A 613 -5.99 22.77 -8.84
CA ASP A 613 -5.14 22.77 -10.05
C ASP A 613 -4.60 21.38 -10.44
N GLY A 614 -4.19 20.56 -9.47
CA GLY A 614 -3.77 19.17 -9.73
C GLY A 614 -4.92 18.27 -10.20
N ALA A 615 -6.15 18.54 -9.74
CA ALA A 615 -7.33 17.80 -10.19
C ALA A 615 -7.69 18.12 -11.65
N ALA A 616 -7.33 19.32 -12.15
CA ALA A 616 -7.64 19.76 -13.52
C ALA A 616 -7.10 18.85 -14.64
N SER A 617 -6.20 17.91 -14.33
CA SER A 617 -5.66 16.90 -15.26
C SER A 617 -6.34 15.52 -15.18
N GLN A 618 -7.42 15.37 -14.41
CA GLN A 618 -8.21 14.13 -14.32
C GLN A 618 -9.10 13.93 -15.56
N GLY A 619 -9.12 12.71 -16.11
CA GLY A 619 -9.86 12.38 -17.34
C GLY A 619 -11.37 12.66 -17.23
N GLN A 620 -11.99 12.23 -16.13
CA GLN A 620 -13.41 12.42 -15.84
C GLN A 620 -13.89 13.89 -15.85
N ILE A 621 -12.99 14.87 -15.65
CA ILE A 621 -13.32 16.30 -15.78
C ILE A 621 -13.64 16.65 -17.24
N TYR A 622 -12.88 16.11 -18.18
CA TYR A 622 -13.07 16.35 -19.61
C TYR A 622 -14.33 15.68 -20.15
N GLU A 623 -14.65 14.48 -19.66
CA GLU A 623 -15.90 13.78 -19.96
C GLU A 623 -17.11 14.58 -19.46
N ALA A 624 -17.05 15.05 -18.21
CA ALA A 624 -18.07 15.90 -17.60
C ALA A 624 -18.25 17.22 -18.38
N TRP A 625 -17.16 17.88 -18.78
CA TRP A 625 -17.18 19.08 -19.62
C TRP A 625 -17.83 18.84 -20.98
N ASN A 626 -17.46 17.76 -21.67
CA ASN A 626 -18.05 17.41 -22.96
C ASN A 626 -19.57 17.23 -22.84
N MET A 627 -20.04 16.45 -21.85
CA MET A 627 -21.47 16.24 -21.59
C MET A 627 -22.18 17.54 -21.19
N ALA A 628 -21.60 18.34 -20.31
CA ALA A 628 -22.18 19.61 -19.88
C ALA A 628 -22.35 20.60 -21.02
N LYS A 629 -21.40 20.63 -21.97
CA LYS A 629 -21.48 21.50 -23.14
C LYS A 629 -22.48 20.97 -24.15
N LEU A 630 -22.47 19.66 -24.43
CA LEU A 630 -23.43 18.98 -25.30
C LEU A 630 -24.88 19.21 -24.87
N TRP A 631 -25.16 19.06 -23.57
CA TRP A 631 -26.51 19.22 -23.01
C TRP A 631 -26.82 20.65 -22.55
N ASN A 632 -25.90 21.60 -22.72
CA ASN A 632 -26.06 23.00 -22.33
C ASN A 632 -26.53 23.15 -20.86
N LEU A 633 -25.76 22.60 -19.91
CA LEU A 633 -26.11 22.52 -18.49
C LEU A 633 -25.77 23.81 -17.69
N PRO A 634 -26.57 24.17 -16.67
CA PRO A 634 -26.32 25.31 -15.80
C PRO A 634 -25.26 24.98 -14.73
N VAL A 635 -24.00 24.86 -15.16
CA VAL A 635 -22.85 24.54 -14.29
C VAL A 635 -21.74 25.59 -14.42
N VAL A 636 -21.16 25.96 -13.30
CA VAL A 636 -19.95 26.80 -13.21
C VAL A 636 -18.84 25.94 -12.63
N TYR A 637 -17.84 25.64 -13.45
CA TYR A 637 -16.66 24.88 -13.05
C TYR A 637 -15.62 25.84 -12.48
N ILE A 638 -15.09 25.58 -11.28
CA ILE A 638 -14.12 26.47 -10.61
C ILE A 638 -12.84 25.71 -10.33
N CYS A 639 -11.75 26.13 -10.98
CA CYS A 639 -10.40 25.71 -10.65
C CYS A 639 -9.81 26.58 -9.54
N GLU A 640 -9.64 26.02 -8.34
CA GLU A 640 -8.86 26.63 -7.27
C GLU A 640 -7.36 26.41 -7.57
N ASN A 641 -6.73 27.40 -8.20
CA ASN A 641 -5.32 27.33 -8.56
C ASN A 641 -4.46 27.89 -7.42
N ASN A 642 -4.07 27.02 -6.48
CA ASN A 642 -3.15 27.36 -5.39
C ASN A 642 -1.67 27.05 -5.72
N ARG A 643 -1.39 26.83 -7.01
CA ARG A 643 -0.09 26.57 -7.65
C ARG A 643 0.51 25.18 -7.43
N TYR A 644 -0.07 24.32 -6.57
CA TYR A 644 0.54 23.06 -6.15
C TYR A 644 -0.47 21.91 -5.90
N GLY A 645 -0.53 20.98 -6.85
CA GLY A 645 -1.17 19.67 -6.67
C GLY A 645 -0.30 18.78 -5.78
N MET A 646 -0.66 18.69 -4.49
CA MET A 646 0.18 18.08 -3.45
C MET A 646 1.58 18.72 -3.42
N GLY A 647 2.65 18.00 -3.78
CA GLY A 647 4.01 18.55 -3.91
C GLY A 647 4.38 19.04 -5.31
N THR A 648 3.50 18.86 -6.30
CA THR A 648 3.82 19.10 -7.71
C THR A 648 3.30 20.46 -8.16
N ALA A 649 4.21 21.35 -8.55
CA ALA A 649 3.86 22.68 -9.07
C ALA A 649 3.09 22.59 -10.40
N VAL A 650 2.19 23.54 -10.68
CA VAL A 650 1.33 23.52 -11.90
C VAL A 650 2.09 23.33 -13.21
N HIS A 651 3.26 23.95 -13.37
CA HIS A 651 4.08 23.82 -14.58
C HIS A 651 4.78 22.45 -14.74
N ARG A 652 4.72 21.59 -13.70
CA ARG A 652 5.23 20.20 -13.72
C ARG A 652 4.13 19.17 -13.97
N HIS A 653 2.85 19.48 -13.64
CA HIS A 653 1.71 18.57 -13.83
C HIS A 653 0.77 18.94 -14.99
N SER A 654 0.90 20.15 -15.56
CA SER A 654 0.07 20.61 -16.68
C SER A 654 0.88 21.30 -17.77
N ALA A 655 0.78 20.76 -18.99
CA ALA A 655 1.37 21.35 -20.19
C ALA A 655 0.71 22.68 -20.59
N ASN A 656 -0.57 22.90 -20.24
CA ASN A 656 -1.25 24.19 -20.38
C ASN A 656 -1.61 24.74 -18.98
N THR A 657 -0.76 25.61 -18.47
CA THR A 657 -0.91 26.25 -17.16
C THR A 657 -1.99 27.33 -17.10
N ARG A 658 -2.67 27.65 -18.21
CA ARG A 658 -3.87 28.50 -18.26
C ARG A 658 -5.11 27.61 -18.06
N LEU A 659 -5.39 27.26 -16.82
CA LEU A 659 -6.40 26.26 -16.47
C LEU A 659 -7.80 26.68 -16.91
N TYR A 660 -8.11 27.99 -16.91
CA TYR A 660 -9.36 28.54 -17.47
C TYR A 660 -9.59 28.24 -18.96
N THR A 661 -8.56 27.85 -19.73
CA THR A 661 -8.70 27.55 -21.18
C THR A 661 -8.66 26.05 -21.48
N ARG A 662 -8.77 25.16 -20.48
CA ARG A 662 -8.68 23.70 -20.68
C ARG A 662 -9.98 23.06 -21.18
N GLY A 663 -11.13 23.72 -21.03
CA GLY A 663 -12.44 23.20 -21.47
C GLY A 663 -12.75 23.33 -22.96
N ASP A 664 -11.78 23.72 -23.79
CA ASP A 664 -11.90 23.98 -25.24
C ASP A 664 -13.15 24.76 -25.65
N LEU A 665 -14.27 24.09 -25.97
CA LEU A 665 -15.52 24.73 -26.37
C LEU A 665 -16.25 25.44 -25.21
N ILE A 666 -15.84 25.20 -23.98
CA ILE A 666 -16.35 25.87 -22.78
C ILE A 666 -15.60 27.20 -22.58
N PRO A 667 -16.30 28.34 -22.45
CA PRO A 667 -15.68 29.63 -22.15
C PRO A 667 -15.04 29.66 -20.76
N GLY A 668 -14.06 30.54 -20.59
CA GLY A 668 -13.26 30.62 -19.38
C GLY A 668 -13.00 32.05 -18.91
N ILE A 669 -12.89 32.23 -17.60
CA ILE A 669 -12.48 33.47 -16.94
C ILE A 669 -11.35 33.17 -15.97
N LYS A 670 -10.28 33.97 -15.97
CA LYS A 670 -9.28 33.97 -14.90
C LYS A 670 -9.52 35.16 -13.97
N VAL A 671 -9.51 34.89 -12.66
CA VAL A 671 -9.70 35.89 -11.62
C VAL A 671 -8.64 35.76 -10.52
N ASP A 672 -8.34 36.89 -9.89
CA ASP A 672 -7.51 36.95 -8.68
C ASP A 672 -8.28 36.36 -7.50
N GLY A 673 -7.90 35.15 -7.10
CA GLY A 673 -8.46 34.38 -5.99
C GLY A 673 -8.11 34.93 -4.59
N MET A 674 -7.35 36.02 -4.49
CA MET A 674 -7.10 36.74 -3.24
C MET A 674 -8.02 37.96 -3.08
N LYS A 675 -8.73 38.39 -4.14
CA LYS A 675 -9.61 39.57 -4.13
C LYS A 675 -11.09 39.18 -4.11
N ILE A 676 -11.66 39.11 -2.91
CA ILE A 676 -13.07 38.72 -2.66
C ILE A 676 -14.11 39.45 -3.52
N VAL A 677 -13.94 40.74 -3.79
CA VAL A 677 -14.84 41.53 -4.64
C VAL A 677 -14.80 41.05 -6.09
N ASP A 678 -13.63 40.67 -6.58
CA ASP A 678 -13.40 40.28 -7.97
C ASP A 678 -13.97 38.87 -8.20
N ILE A 679 -13.81 38.00 -7.21
CA ILE A 679 -14.44 36.68 -7.13
C ILE A 679 -15.97 36.81 -7.15
N ARG A 680 -16.54 37.68 -6.30
CA ARG A 680 -18.00 37.91 -6.23
C ARG A 680 -18.60 38.31 -7.58
N GLU A 681 -17.97 39.26 -8.28
CA GLU A 681 -18.45 39.68 -9.60
C GLU A 681 -18.24 38.59 -10.66
N ALA A 682 -17.13 37.85 -10.62
CA ALA A 682 -16.90 36.71 -11.52
C ALA A 682 -17.92 35.59 -11.33
N VAL A 683 -18.31 35.30 -10.09
CA VAL A 683 -19.34 34.31 -9.73
C VAL A 683 -20.71 34.76 -10.22
N ARG A 684 -21.12 36.01 -9.96
CA ARG A 684 -22.39 36.58 -10.46
C ARG A 684 -22.47 36.53 -11.99
N PHE A 685 -21.43 36.99 -12.68
CA PHE A 685 -21.36 36.92 -14.14
C PHE A 685 -21.49 35.47 -14.64
N SER A 686 -20.76 34.54 -14.04
CA SER A 686 -20.72 33.15 -14.47
C SER A 686 -22.03 32.42 -14.19
N ARG A 687 -22.71 32.75 -13.09
CA ARG A 687 -24.08 32.29 -12.78
C ARG A 687 -25.06 32.69 -13.89
N ASP A 688 -25.09 33.99 -14.20
CA ASP A 688 -25.99 34.54 -15.21
C ASP A 688 -25.61 34.09 -16.63
N TYR A 689 -24.33 33.75 -16.86
CA TYR A 689 -23.90 33.09 -18.09
C TYR A 689 -24.43 31.66 -18.16
N ALA A 690 -24.26 30.88 -17.09
CA ALA A 690 -24.60 29.45 -17.03
C ALA A 690 -26.09 29.20 -17.27
N LEU A 691 -26.96 30.03 -16.69
CA LEU A 691 -28.41 29.95 -16.89
C LEU A 691 -28.86 30.24 -18.33
N ARG A 692 -28.05 30.95 -19.13
CA ARG A 692 -28.40 31.38 -20.50
C ARG A 692 -27.68 30.60 -21.61
N ASN A 693 -26.43 30.20 -21.36
CA ASN A 693 -25.49 29.75 -22.41
C ASN A 693 -24.77 28.42 -22.08
N GLY A 694 -25.18 27.74 -21.01
CA GLY A 694 -24.55 26.51 -20.55
C GLY A 694 -23.19 26.73 -19.87
N PRO A 695 -22.33 25.71 -19.80
CA PRO A 695 -21.20 25.69 -18.87
C PRO A 695 -20.19 26.83 -19.09
N ILE A 696 -19.52 27.20 -18.01
CA ILE A 696 -18.41 28.17 -17.98
C ILE A 696 -17.37 27.77 -16.92
N ILE A 697 -16.10 28.04 -17.19
CA ILE A 697 -14.97 27.78 -16.28
C ILE A 697 -14.48 29.09 -15.64
N ILE A 698 -14.16 29.06 -14.35
CA ILE A 698 -13.42 30.10 -13.63
C ILE A 698 -12.12 29.50 -13.10
N GLU A 699 -10.96 30.11 -13.40
CA GLU A 699 -9.71 29.86 -12.66
C GLU A 699 -9.53 30.94 -11.60
N MET A 700 -9.59 30.56 -10.33
CA MET A 700 -9.32 31.44 -9.19
C MET A 700 -7.88 31.22 -8.74
N VAL A 701 -6.99 32.16 -9.08
CA VAL A 701 -5.57 32.07 -8.69
C VAL A 701 -5.38 32.53 -7.25
N THR A 702 -5.05 31.59 -6.38
CA THR A 702 -4.98 31.79 -4.93
C THR A 702 -3.70 31.17 -4.37
N TYR A 703 -3.61 31.00 -3.04
CA TYR A 703 -2.47 30.36 -2.40
C TYR A 703 -2.84 29.75 -1.05
N ARG A 704 -2.33 28.54 -0.77
CA ARG A 704 -2.46 27.88 0.54
C ARG A 704 -1.20 28.09 1.40
N TYR A 705 -1.36 28.57 2.63
CA TYR A 705 -0.22 28.87 3.50
C TYR A 705 0.40 27.60 4.10
N PHE A 706 -0.43 26.66 4.54
CA PHE A 706 0.02 25.35 5.00
C PHE A 706 0.44 24.45 3.82
N GLY A 707 1.08 23.32 4.13
CA GLY A 707 1.32 22.24 3.18
C GLY A 707 0.02 21.66 2.60
N HIS A 708 0.12 20.55 1.90
CA HIS A 708 -1.03 19.89 1.29
C HIS A 708 -2.07 19.55 2.37
N SER A 709 -1.62 18.80 3.38
CA SER A 709 -2.30 18.38 4.60
C SER A 709 -1.39 18.69 5.81
N MET A 710 -1.84 18.39 7.03
CA MET A 710 -0.99 18.49 8.23
C MET A 710 0.23 17.55 8.27
N SER A 711 0.25 16.48 7.45
CA SER A 711 1.41 15.58 7.34
C SER A 711 2.49 16.10 6.37
N ASP A 712 2.20 17.15 5.59
CA ASP A 712 3.14 17.79 4.67
C ASP A 712 3.64 19.13 5.24
N PRO A 713 4.94 19.28 5.59
CA PRO A 713 5.51 20.55 6.00
C PRO A 713 5.46 21.64 4.91
N GLY A 714 5.37 21.26 3.64
CA GLY A 714 5.19 22.18 2.51
C GLY A 714 6.42 22.97 2.10
N TYR A 715 7.64 22.52 2.47
CA TYR A 715 8.92 23.20 2.20
C TYR A 715 9.86 22.46 1.23
N SER A 716 9.59 21.21 0.88
CA SER A 716 10.42 20.41 -0.05
C SER A 716 10.24 20.81 -1.52
N TYR A 717 9.14 21.48 -1.86
CA TYR A 717 8.75 21.84 -3.23
C TYR A 717 8.49 23.34 -3.46
N ARG A 718 8.66 24.17 -2.42
CA ARG A 718 8.50 25.63 -2.46
C ARG A 718 9.21 26.29 -1.29
N THR A 719 9.58 27.56 -1.43
CA THR A 719 10.40 28.23 -0.40
C THR A 719 9.54 28.87 0.71
N ARG A 720 10.11 28.95 1.93
CA ARG A 720 9.52 29.75 3.02
C ARG A 720 9.35 31.23 2.62
N GLN A 721 10.26 31.75 1.79
CA GLN A 721 10.19 33.13 1.32
C GLN A 721 8.99 33.37 0.39
N GLU A 722 8.66 32.43 -0.51
CA GLU A 722 7.46 32.54 -1.35
C GLU A 722 6.19 32.63 -0.51
N ILE A 723 6.03 31.72 0.46
CA ILE A 723 4.88 31.71 1.37
C ILE A 723 4.79 33.04 2.13
N LYS A 724 5.92 33.52 2.68
CA LYS A 724 5.98 34.78 3.42
C LYS A 724 5.63 35.98 2.55
N THR A 725 6.17 36.06 1.34
CA THR A 725 5.87 37.13 0.36
C THR A 725 4.37 37.18 0.05
N VAL A 726 3.73 36.04 -0.22
CA VAL A 726 2.28 36.00 -0.45
C VAL A 726 1.50 36.43 0.80
N GLN A 727 1.89 35.98 1.99
CA GLN A 727 1.27 36.39 3.27
C GLN A 727 1.40 37.91 3.54
N THR A 728 2.52 38.53 3.20
CA THR A 728 2.75 39.96 3.47
C THR A 728 2.13 40.89 2.42
N GLU A 729 2.05 40.45 1.17
CA GLU A 729 1.65 41.32 0.04
C GLU A 729 0.22 41.05 -0.45
N GLN A 730 -0.27 39.82 -0.30
CA GLN A 730 -1.45 39.32 -1.02
C GLN A 730 -2.50 38.66 -0.12
N ASP A 731 -2.35 38.69 1.21
CA ASP A 731 -3.32 38.05 2.12
C ASP A 731 -4.75 38.60 1.94
N PRO A 732 -5.77 37.73 1.73
CA PRO A 732 -7.11 38.17 1.37
C PRO A 732 -7.79 39.02 2.46
N ILE A 733 -7.51 38.76 3.73
CA ILE A 733 -8.07 39.52 4.86
C ILE A 733 -7.39 40.88 4.95
N MET A 734 -6.07 40.93 4.80
CA MET A 734 -5.32 42.20 4.78
C MET A 734 -5.73 43.08 3.59
N LEU A 735 -5.78 42.52 2.37
CA LEU A 735 -6.19 43.24 1.16
C LEU A 735 -7.62 43.79 1.29
N PHE A 736 -8.54 42.99 1.82
CA PHE A 736 -9.92 43.43 2.01
C PHE A 736 -10.06 44.48 3.11
N SER A 737 -9.32 44.33 4.22
CA SER A 737 -9.33 45.29 5.33
C SER A 737 -8.83 46.67 4.88
N LYS A 738 -7.76 46.72 4.08
CA LYS A 738 -7.30 47.96 3.44
C LYS A 738 -8.39 48.56 2.55
N LEU A 739 -8.96 47.75 1.65
CA LEU A 739 -10.00 48.20 0.72
C LEU A 739 -11.23 48.81 1.40
N ILE A 740 -11.74 48.22 2.49
CA ILE A 740 -12.94 48.72 3.17
C ILE A 740 -12.69 50.00 3.98
N VAL A 741 -11.47 50.17 4.51
CA VAL A 741 -11.03 51.40 5.18
C VAL A 741 -10.79 52.52 4.16
N GLU A 742 -10.08 52.24 3.05
CA GLU A 742 -9.89 53.17 1.92
C GLU A 742 -11.23 53.62 1.30
N LYS A 743 -12.26 52.78 1.36
CA LYS A 743 -13.62 53.09 0.89
C LYS A 743 -14.48 53.84 1.92
N GLY A 744 -13.98 54.09 3.13
CA GLY A 744 -14.73 54.72 4.21
C GLY A 744 -15.93 53.90 4.70
N LEU A 745 -15.93 52.58 4.50
CA LEU A 745 -17.00 51.68 4.96
C LEU A 745 -16.83 51.28 6.44
N MET A 746 -15.61 51.33 6.95
CA MET A 746 -15.21 50.98 8.32
C MET A 746 -13.95 51.77 8.70
N THR A 747 -13.73 51.98 9.99
CA THR A 747 -12.43 52.45 10.52
C THR A 747 -11.48 51.26 10.75
N GLU A 748 -10.18 51.52 10.92
CA GLU A 748 -9.23 50.47 11.35
C GLU A 748 -9.62 49.84 12.69
N GLU A 749 -10.24 50.62 13.58
CA GLU A 749 -10.64 50.17 14.91
C GLU A 749 -11.85 49.22 14.84
N ASP A 750 -12.81 49.48 13.95
CA ASP A 750 -13.90 48.54 13.66
C ASP A 750 -13.36 47.20 13.15
N VAL A 751 -12.36 47.23 12.25
CA VAL A 751 -11.72 46.03 11.71
C VAL A 751 -11.04 45.21 12.80
N LYS A 752 -10.26 45.85 13.69
CA LYS A 752 -9.59 45.21 14.83
C LYS A 752 -10.60 44.61 15.82
N ASN A 753 -11.66 45.34 16.14
CA ASN A 753 -12.70 44.87 17.06
C ASN A 753 -13.52 43.71 16.48
N ILE A 754 -13.84 43.74 15.19
CA ILE A 754 -14.46 42.61 14.48
C ILE A 754 -13.55 41.37 14.55
N GLN A 755 -12.26 41.50 14.24
CA GLN A 755 -11.31 40.38 14.31
C GLN A 755 -11.23 39.79 15.72
N LYS A 756 -11.04 40.63 16.74
CA LYS A 756 -10.95 40.23 18.15
C LYS A 756 -12.21 39.52 18.62
N SER A 757 -13.39 40.04 18.28
CA SER A 757 -14.68 39.44 18.64
C SER A 757 -14.89 38.09 17.97
N VAL A 758 -14.58 37.96 16.67
CA VAL A 758 -14.71 36.70 15.93
C VAL A 758 -13.74 35.65 16.45
N TYR A 759 -12.49 36.05 16.76
CA TYR A 759 -11.49 35.12 17.29
C TYR A 759 -11.92 34.56 18.66
N LYS A 760 -12.43 35.43 19.55
CA LYS A 760 -12.98 35.00 20.85
C LYS A 760 -14.12 33.99 20.69
N GLN A 761 -15.08 34.26 19.79
CA GLN A 761 -16.19 33.34 19.53
C GLN A 761 -15.69 31.98 19.00
N VAL A 762 -14.79 31.98 18.02
CA VAL A 762 -14.22 30.74 17.45
C VAL A 762 -13.47 29.93 18.52
N ASP A 763 -12.74 30.61 19.41
CA ASP A 763 -12.03 29.94 20.49
C ASP A 763 -13.01 29.32 21.50
N GLU A 764 -14.08 30.03 21.88
CA GLU A 764 -15.16 29.51 22.72
C GLU A 764 -15.88 28.31 22.09
N GLU A 765 -16.19 28.36 20.79
CA GLU A 765 -16.78 27.22 20.05
C GLU A 765 -15.82 26.03 19.92
N ALA A 766 -14.51 26.28 19.78
CA ALA A 766 -13.48 25.24 19.75
C ALA A 766 -13.30 24.55 21.11
N GLU A 767 -13.39 25.29 22.21
CA GLU A 767 -13.36 24.71 23.56
C GLU A 767 -14.61 23.86 23.83
N GLN A 768 -15.80 24.31 23.40
CA GLN A 768 -17.02 23.50 23.46
C GLN A 768 -16.92 22.21 22.63
N ALA A 769 -16.43 22.28 21.40
CA ALA A 769 -16.32 21.11 20.51
C ALA A 769 -15.47 19.97 21.10
N LYS A 770 -14.47 20.28 21.95
CA LYS A 770 -13.66 19.25 22.64
C LYS A 770 -14.45 18.46 23.69
N THR A 771 -15.48 19.09 24.26
CA THR A 771 -16.38 18.50 25.28
C THR A 771 -17.54 17.72 24.67
N ASP A 772 -17.73 17.78 23.35
CA ASP A 772 -18.80 17.05 22.66
C ASP A 772 -18.54 15.54 22.68
N GLU A 773 -19.61 14.77 22.87
CA GLU A 773 -19.54 13.31 23.03
C GLU A 773 -19.04 12.59 21.76
N TRP A 774 -18.40 11.44 21.96
CA TRP A 774 -18.11 10.51 20.87
C TRP A 774 -19.41 9.86 20.36
N PRO A 775 -19.46 9.43 19.08
CA PRO A 775 -20.54 8.56 18.60
C PRO A 775 -20.58 7.27 19.41
N GLU A 776 -21.78 6.76 19.65
CA GLU A 776 -21.95 5.48 20.34
C GLU A 776 -21.48 4.33 19.43
N ILE A 777 -20.92 3.26 20.00
CA ILE A 777 -20.44 2.13 19.19
C ILE A 777 -21.59 1.45 18.42
N SER A 778 -22.80 1.49 18.95
CA SER A 778 -24.04 1.03 18.29
C SER A 778 -24.43 1.88 17.07
N GLU A 779 -23.87 3.09 16.91
CA GLU A 779 -24.13 3.95 15.76
C GLU A 779 -23.20 3.64 14.57
N ILE A 780 -22.26 2.70 14.68
CA ILE A 780 -21.25 2.42 13.64
C ILE A 780 -21.87 1.95 12.30
N SER A 781 -22.98 1.21 12.35
CA SER A 781 -23.74 0.70 11.19
C SER A 781 -24.73 1.70 10.59
N THR A 782 -25.02 2.80 11.28
CA THR A 782 -26.12 3.68 10.86
C THR A 782 -25.78 4.39 9.56
N ASP A 783 -26.83 4.71 8.80
CA ASP A 783 -26.75 5.53 7.58
C ASP A 783 -26.03 4.86 6.39
N VAL A 784 -25.67 3.57 6.46
CA VAL A 784 -25.15 2.78 5.30
C VAL A 784 -26.19 2.63 4.18
N TYR A 785 -27.47 2.43 4.56
CA TYR A 785 -28.61 2.55 3.66
C TYR A 785 -29.62 3.53 4.23
N VAL A 786 -30.26 4.33 3.37
CA VAL A 786 -31.34 5.26 3.76
C VAL A 786 -32.54 4.53 4.39
N LYS A 787 -32.73 3.26 4.02
CA LYS A 787 -33.69 2.33 4.62
C LYS A 787 -33.01 0.96 4.79
N PRO A 788 -32.40 0.65 5.95
CA PRO A 788 -31.78 -0.64 6.17
C PRO A 788 -32.83 -1.75 6.24
N LEU A 789 -32.55 -2.90 5.63
CA LEU A 789 -33.40 -4.09 5.65
C LEU A 789 -32.83 -5.21 6.53
N GLU A 790 -31.52 -5.17 6.81
CA GLU A 790 -30.76 -6.20 7.52
C GLU A 790 -29.75 -5.54 8.49
N LYS A 791 -29.24 -6.33 9.43
CA LYS A 791 -28.17 -5.93 10.36
C LYS A 791 -26.80 -6.03 9.69
N ILE A 792 -25.86 -5.20 10.12
CA ILE A 792 -24.51 -5.14 9.53
C ILE A 792 -23.54 -5.95 10.38
N ARG A 793 -22.77 -6.82 9.73
CA ARG A 793 -21.71 -7.62 10.33
C ARG A 793 -20.51 -6.75 10.72
N GLY A 794 -20.05 -6.88 11.96
CA GLY A 794 -18.82 -6.29 12.48
C GLY A 794 -17.57 -7.10 12.12
N LYS A 795 -16.53 -7.03 12.96
CA LYS A 795 -15.23 -7.71 12.75
C LYS A 795 -15.41 -9.23 12.68
N VAL A 796 -16.36 -9.76 13.43
CA VAL A 796 -16.69 -11.18 13.49
C VAL A 796 -18.16 -11.43 13.10
N PRO A 797 -18.50 -12.58 12.49
CA PRO A 797 -19.86 -12.91 12.03
C PRO A 797 -21.01 -12.76 13.05
N TRP A 798 -20.71 -12.75 14.35
CA TRP A 798 -21.67 -12.66 15.44
C TRP A 798 -21.72 -11.28 16.11
N GLU A 799 -20.85 -10.36 15.72
CA GLU A 799 -20.95 -8.94 16.05
C GLU A 799 -21.90 -8.32 15.03
N LEU A 800 -23.11 -7.95 15.45
CA LEU A 800 -24.16 -7.42 14.57
C LEU A 800 -24.62 -6.04 15.06
N TYR A 801 -24.55 -5.08 14.16
CA TYR A 801 -24.93 -3.67 14.34
C TYR A 801 -26.14 -3.28 13.48
#